data_AF-A0A8S9T190-F1
#
_entry.id   AF-A0A8S9T190-F1
#
_cell.length_a   1.000
_cell.length_b   1.000
_cell.length_c   1.000
_cell.angle_alpha   90.00
_cell.angle_beta   90.00
_cell.angle_gamma   90.00
#
_symmetry.space_group_name_H-M   'P 1'
#
loop_
_entity.id
_entity.type
_entity.pdbx_description
1 polymer ?
#
loop_
_entity_poly.entity_id
_entity_poly.type
_entity_poly.pdbx_seq_one_letter_code
_entity_poly.pdbx_strand_id
1 'polypeptide(L)'
;MAKKKILILASLPNNHSYLDLKTEINKITTAYAKFNQLENTIKEKGNNVFEITTISNVSLKTMSEAIQTEKPSIVHFCGHGMENGCLIFESDNGTAEPVKPEGLAAFFKQHTSHVQCVLLNACYSAKTAHLMCQHINYVIGMNQEILDESAIKFAEGFYEYIANSHINNQNAIQQYSEIAKAFELGKARIQAKAESNFQEKIPVLEIKLAEKKKKLVSILPKARYTLDLSPPKEGSLAIVFKANDNILKRDVAIKVFYEENLQQPFDKGIQEAVKISDRSNFITIYDVNLNKIPYYYVMQYVEGKTLREKINTRDKLRFNDALNIIVAIGDALLSISSSNSIFPNTTPNIKPSNIILNEKNEPFISPFNLFESLHQNEIIQELKKMSDKQNESDSLEASAYQLPERFSHHNPNHPTFDQSAQYLLGILAYEILTGKTPRVLEDYHKLEQEGDSAFRDLRSLEEIRSCRNDCPEILQNTIYRMTEHEPKKRYATLEDALKIIRNVNFYLNTVKESYIRCLNKKDSDKSFIQIFYDKFIEKEDVKAQFIGFNERELNNQDKRWHIQYQQLEEAIILLFAYYEQKQNLPEQNEQEEPNILSRIANSHSKIPHEFYSTFVSNLIETVKNTDPECTKESEKNENSSYTKLVTEAWEEVLRPGIEYMQKYQGKK
;
A
#
# COMPACT_ATOMS: atom_id res chain seq x y z
N MET A 1 -12.31 -47.86 -15.54
CA MET A 1 -12.23 -46.42 -15.25
C MET A 1 -12.30 -45.66 -16.57
N ALA A 2 -12.97 -44.51 -16.60
CA ALA A 2 -13.03 -43.69 -17.82
C ALA A 2 -11.64 -43.11 -18.11
N LYS A 3 -11.24 -43.12 -19.39
CA LYS A 3 -9.98 -42.51 -19.83
C LYS A 3 -10.05 -40.99 -19.66
N LYS A 4 -8.94 -40.35 -19.30
CA LYS A 4 -8.87 -38.89 -19.32
C LYS A 4 -8.73 -38.41 -20.76
N LYS A 5 -9.66 -37.58 -21.20
CA LYS A 5 -9.62 -36.96 -22.53
C LYS A 5 -8.72 -35.73 -22.52
N ILE A 6 -7.74 -35.72 -23.42
CA ILE A 6 -6.80 -34.61 -23.61
C ILE A 6 -6.99 -34.10 -25.04
N LEU A 7 -7.27 -32.81 -25.17
CA LEU A 7 -7.29 -32.13 -26.47
C LEU A 7 -6.03 -31.29 -26.61
N ILE A 8 -5.22 -31.58 -27.62
CA ILE A 8 -4.07 -30.75 -27.98
C ILE A 8 -4.43 -29.88 -29.18
N LEU A 9 -4.13 -28.59 -29.05
CA LEU A 9 -4.34 -27.56 -30.05
C LEU A 9 -2.98 -27.01 -30.45
N ALA A 10 -2.57 -27.23 -31.69
CA ALA A 10 -1.35 -26.67 -32.25
C ALA A 10 -1.68 -25.55 -33.24
N SER A 11 -1.06 -24.39 -33.08
CA SER A 11 -1.20 -23.23 -33.98
C SER A 11 0.07 -23.04 -34.80
N LEU A 12 -0.02 -23.05 -36.14
CA LEU A 12 1.11 -23.05 -37.08
C LEU A 12 0.84 -22.12 -38.30
N PRO A 13 0.61 -20.81 -38.10
CA PRO A 13 0.17 -19.91 -39.16
C PRO A 13 1.20 -19.74 -40.31
N ASN A 14 0.71 -19.59 -41.55
CA ASN A 14 1.52 -19.63 -42.76
C ASN A 14 2.29 -18.34 -43.12
N ASN A 15 2.04 -17.20 -42.44
CA ASN A 15 2.65 -15.92 -42.80
C ASN A 15 2.82 -15.00 -41.58
N HIS A 16 4.06 -14.78 -41.13
CA HIS A 16 4.45 -13.56 -40.44
C HIS A 16 5.64 -12.89 -41.14
N SER A 17 5.47 -11.61 -41.45
CA SER A 17 6.36 -10.76 -42.24
C SER A 17 7.24 -9.85 -41.39
N TYR A 18 7.69 -10.29 -40.22
CA TYR A 18 8.71 -9.59 -39.43
C TYR A 18 9.67 -10.60 -38.78
N LEU A 19 10.89 -10.62 -39.30
CA LEU A 19 12.11 -11.31 -38.81
C LEU A 19 12.15 -12.86 -38.88
N ASP A 20 13.00 -13.31 -39.82
CA ASP A 20 13.59 -14.65 -39.98
C ASP A 20 12.65 -15.86 -40.11
N LEU A 21 11.96 -15.90 -41.26
CA LEU A 21 11.17 -17.02 -41.79
C LEU A 21 11.83 -18.41 -41.60
N LYS A 22 13.17 -18.50 -41.61
CA LYS A 22 13.89 -19.77 -41.47
C LYS A 22 13.93 -20.23 -40.01
N THR A 23 14.05 -19.29 -39.09
CA THR A 23 13.96 -19.53 -37.65
C THR A 23 12.52 -19.84 -37.23
N GLU A 24 11.53 -19.18 -37.83
CA GLU A 24 10.11 -19.43 -37.57
C GLU A 24 9.64 -20.80 -38.06
N ILE A 25 9.94 -21.17 -39.32
CA ILE A 25 9.66 -22.51 -39.87
C ILE A 25 10.38 -23.60 -39.08
N ASN A 26 11.62 -23.36 -38.61
CA ASN A 26 12.34 -24.30 -37.77
C ASN A 26 11.71 -24.45 -36.37
N LYS A 27 11.25 -23.37 -35.73
CA LYS A 27 10.54 -23.42 -34.44
C LYS A 27 9.21 -24.18 -34.56
N ILE A 28 8.43 -23.90 -35.59
CA ILE A 28 7.15 -24.56 -35.91
C ILE A 28 7.34 -26.05 -36.17
N THR A 29 8.31 -26.42 -37.02
CA THR A 29 8.63 -27.82 -37.34
C THR A 29 9.16 -28.57 -36.11
N THR A 30 9.95 -27.88 -35.27
CA THR A 30 10.50 -28.43 -34.03
C THR A 30 9.43 -28.64 -32.97
N ALA A 31 8.53 -27.68 -32.76
CA ALA A 31 7.41 -27.80 -31.83
C ALA A 31 6.47 -28.95 -32.23
N TYR A 32 6.16 -29.08 -33.52
CA TYR A 32 5.32 -30.17 -34.03
C TYR A 32 6.00 -31.55 -33.93
N ALA A 33 7.26 -31.67 -34.37
CA ALA A 33 7.99 -32.94 -34.33
C ALA A 33 8.21 -33.43 -32.90
N LYS A 34 8.53 -32.53 -31.98
CA LYS A 34 8.72 -32.89 -30.58
C LYS A 34 7.39 -33.08 -29.83
N PHE A 35 6.28 -32.49 -30.28
CA PHE A 35 4.96 -32.83 -29.76
C PHE A 35 4.56 -34.26 -30.16
N ASN A 36 4.79 -34.66 -31.41
CA ASN A 36 4.62 -36.06 -31.84
C ASN A 36 5.49 -37.01 -31.00
N GLN A 37 6.70 -36.58 -30.62
CA GLN A 37 7.54 -37.34 -29.69
C GLN A 37 6.90 -37.46 -28.30
N LEU A 38 6.28 -36.41 -27.77
CA LEU A 38 5.54 -36.47 -26.50
C LEU A 38 4.31 -37.39 -26.63
N GLU A 39 3.52 -37.27 -27.69
CA GLU A 39 2.37 -38.14 -27.96
C GLU A 39 2.81 -39.62 -28.00
N ASN A 40 3.89 -39.91 -28.71
CA ASN A 40 4.49 -41.25 -28.76
C ASN A 40 5.00 -41.69 -27.40
N THR A 41 5.69 -40.82 -26.65
CA THR A 41 6.19 -41.12 -25.30
C THR A 41 5.04 -41.42 -24.32
N ILE A 42 3.92 -40.68 -24.42
CA ILE A 42 2.72 -40.92 -23.61
C ILE A 42 2.06 -42.24 -23.99
N LYS A 43 1.95 -42.53 -25.30
CA LYS A 43 1.43 -43.79 -25.83
C LYS A 43 2.29 -44.99 -25.44
N GLU A 44 3.62 -44.85 -25.48
CA GLU A 44 4.59 -45.89 -25.15
C GLU A 44 4.67 -46.17 -23.65
N LYS A 45 4.55 -45.13 -22.80
CA LYS A 45 4.64 -45.26 -21.34
C LYS A 45 3.32 -45.59 -20.63
N GLY A 46 2.17 -45.55 -21.31
CA GLY A 46 0.86 -45.60 -20.64
C GLY A 46 -0.13 -46.63 -21.19
N ASN A 47 -0.42 -47.66 -20.39
CA ASN A 47 -1.58 -48.55 -20.51
C ASN A 47 -2.91 -47.77 -20.69
N ASN A 48 -3.37 -47.48 -21.90
CA ASN A 48 -4.75 -47.06 -22.24
C ASN A 48 -5.42 -45.99 -21.31
N VAL A 49 -4.66 -45.14 -20.59
CA VAL A 49 -5.19 -44.19 -19.56
C VAL A 49 -5.76 -42.91 -20.19
N PHE A 50 -5.20 -42.49 -21.33
CA PHE A 50 -5.59 -41.28 -22.04
C PHE A 50 -6.31 -41.57 -23.35
N GLU A 51 -7.18 -40.65 -23.73
CA GLU A 51 -7.72 -40.50 -25.07
C GLU A 51 -7.25 -39.13 -25.56
N ILE A 52 -6.37 -39.13 -26.55
CA ILE A 52 -5.69 -37.94 -27.05
C ILE A 52 -6.26 -37.59 -28.42
N THR A 53 -6.76 -36.37 -28.54
CA THR A 53 -7.17 -35.78 -29.82
C THR A 53 -6.27 -34.58 -30.10
N THR A 54 -5.65 -34.55 -31.28
CA THR A 54 -4.74 -33.48 -31.69
C THR A 54 -5.34 -32.75 -32.88
N ILE A 55 -5.36 -31.43 -32.81
CA ILE A 55 -5.77 -30.56 -33.90
C ILE A 55 -4.62 -29.64 -34.23
N SER A 56 -4.11 -29.80 -35.44
CA SER A 56 -3.18 -28.86 -36.06
C SER A 56 -3.96 -27.70 -36.66
N ASN A 57 -3.28 -26.58 -36.81
CA ASN A 57 -3.79 -25.39 -37.48
C ASN A 57 -5.06 -24.82 -36.83
N VAL A 58 -5.00 -24.64 -35.51
CA VAL A 58 -6.18 -24.27 -34.71
C VAL A 58 -6.63 -22.82 -34.96
N SER A 59 -7.89 -22.65 -35.33
CA SER A 59 -8.62 -21.38 -35.30
C SER A 59 -9.57 -21.36 -34.10
N LEU A 60 -10.11 -20.20 -33.74
CA LEU A 60 -11.13 -20.12 -32.68
C LEU A 60 -12.33 -21.01 -32.98
N LYS A 61 -12.71 -21.12 -34.25
CA LYS A 61 -13.81 -21.96 -34.71
C LYS A 61 -13.49 -23.44 -34.51
N THR A 62 -12.33 -23.90 -35.00
CA THR A 62 -11.97 -25.33 -34.89
C THR A 62 -11.72 -25.74 -33.43
N MET A 63 -11.15 -24.85 -32.61
CA MET A 63 -11.05 -25.04 -31.16
C MET A 63 -12.44 -25.21 -30.52
N SER A 64 -13.40 -24.35 -30.87
CA SER A 64 -14.76 -24.41 -30.34
C SER A 64 -15.44 -25.74 -30.68
N GLU A 65 -15.41 -26.14 -31.95
CA GLU A 65 -15.99 -27.40 -32.43
C GLU A 65 -15.36 -28.60 -31.73
N ALA A 66 -14.03 -28.60 -31.58
CA ALA A 66 -13.30 -29.68 -30.93
C ALA A 66 -13.60 -29.82 -29.44
N ILE A 67 -13.60 -28.71 -28.70
CA ILE A 67 -13.88 -28.72 -27.27
C ILE A 67 -15.31 -29.20 -27.00
N GLN A 68 -16.27 -28.82 -27.85
CA GLN A 68 -17.66 -29.27 -27.75
C GLN A 68 -17.83 -30.76 -28.09
N THR A 69 -17.11 -31.25 -29.10
CA THR A 69 -17.19 -32.63 -29.59
C THR A 69 -16.47 -33.59 -28.65
N GLU A 70 -15.20 -33.30 -28.36
CA GLU A 70 -14.31 -34.17 -27.59
C GLU A 70 -14.61 -34.11 -26.09
N LYS A 71 -15.14 -32.98 -25.60
CA LYS A 71 -15.37 -32.68 -24.18
C LYS A 71 -14.14 -33.03 -23.31
N PRO A 72 -12.98 -32.44 -23.61
CA PRO A 72 -11.74 -32.80 -22.96
C PRO A 72 -11.73 -32.38 -21.49
N SER A 73 -11.00 -33.16 -20.68
CA SER A 73 -10.68 -32.84 -19.29
C SER A 73 -9.47 -31.90 -19.16
N ILE A 74 -8.53 -32.04 -20.10
CA ILE A 74 -7.33 -31.21 -20.21
C ILE A 74 -7.27 -30.66 -21.64
N VAL A 75 -7.11 -29.34 -21.78
CA VAL A 75 -6.79 -28.70 -23.05
C VAL A 75 -5.35 -28.24 -23.02
N HIS A 76 -4.57 -28.59 -24.02
CA HIS A 76 -3.17 -28.19 -24.14
C HIS A 76 -2.99 -27.39 -25.43
N PHE A 77 -2.70 -26.10 -25.29
CA PHE A 77 -2.38 -25.23 -26.40
C PHE A 77 -0.86 -25.15 -26.59
N CYS A 78 -0.40 -25.41 -27.81
CA CYS A 78 0.98 -25.29 -28.25
C CYS A 78 1.03 -24.26 -29.37
N GLY A 79 1.73 -23.15 -29.17
CA GLY A 79 1.82 -22.11 -30.18
C GLY A 79 2.55 -20.86 -29.71
N HIS A 80 2.32 -19.77 -30.41
CA HIS A 80 2.94 -18.49 -30.09
C HIS A 80 2.07 -17.64 -29.19
N GLY A 81 2.73 -16.79 -28.40
CA GLY A 81 2.08 -15.76 -27.62
C GLY A 81 2.87 -14.46 -27.68
N MET A 82 2.18 -13.36 -27.41
CA MET A 82 2.70 -12.00 -27.44
C MET A 82 2.86 -11.47 -26.01
N GLU A 83 3.74 -10.49 -25.79
CA GLU A 83 3.99 -9.89 -24.46
C GLU A 83 2.74 -9.31 -23.77
N ASN A 84 1.72 -8.91 -24.55
CA ASN A 84 0.43 -8.46 -24.05
C ASN A 84 -0.48 -9.62 -23.57
N GLY A 85 -0.02 -10.87 -23.66
CA GLY A 85 -0.74 -12.07 -23.27
C GLY A 85 -1.57 -12.72 -24.40
N CYS A 86 -1.71 -12.08 -25.56
CA CYS A 86 -2.46 -12.64 -26.68
C CYS A 86 -1.83 -13.96 -27.15
N LEU A 87 -2.67 -14.95 -27.46
CA LEU A 87 -2.24 -16.20 -28.09
C LEU A 87 -2.51 -16.12 -29.60
N ILE A 88 -1.59 -16.64 -30.40
CA ILE A 88 -1.72 -16.62 -31.86
C ILE A 88 -2.46 -17.87 -32.33
N PHE A 89 -3.62 -17.68 -32.93
CA PHE A 89 -4.40 -18.72 -33.62
C PHE A 89 -4.26 -18.56 -35.13
N GLU A 90 -4.80 -19.51 -35.89
CA GLU A 90 -4.97 -19.37 -37.33
C GLU A 90 -6.32 -18.78 -37.68
N SER A 91 -6.33 -17.90 -38.68
CA SER A 91 -7.55 -17.42 -39.33
C SER A 91 -8.09 -18.45 -40.32
N ASP A 92 -9.32 -18.25 -40.82
CA ASP A 92 -9.89 -19.07 -41.90
C ASP A 92 -9.04 -19.06 -43.19
N ASN A 93 -8.16 -18.08 -43.34
CA ASN A 93 -7.23 -17.95 -44.47
C ASN A 93 -5.83 -18.53 -44.16
N GLY A 94 -5.64 -19.18 -43.02
CA GLY A 94 -4.37 -19.77 -42.58
C GLY A 94 -3.29 -18.74 -42.19
N THR A 95 -3.70 -17.50 -41.86
CA THR A 95 -2.81 -16.44 -41.37
C THR A 95 -2.82 -16.37 -39.86
N ALA A 96 -1.79 -15.79 -39.25
CA ALA A 96 -1.75 -15.56 -37.81
C ALA A 96 -2.85 -14.56 -37.37
N GLU A 97 -3.60 -14.93 -36.35
CA GLU A 97 -4.67 -14.14 -35.76
C GLU A 97 -4.48 -14.08 -34.23
N PRO A 98 -4.13 -12.90 -33.66
CA PRO A 98 -3.95 -12.76 -32.23
C PRO A 98 -5.30 -12.73 -31.50
N VAL A 99 -5.48 -13.65 -30.55
CA VAL A 99 -6.66 -13.71 -29.69
C VAL A 99 -6.32 -13.13 -28.33
N LYS A 100 -7.14 -12.18 -27.88
CA LYS A 100 -6.97 -11.50 -26.60
C LYS A 100 -7.25 -12.41 -25.40
N PRO A 101 -6.54 -12.22 -24.27
CA PRO A 101 -6.76 -12.96 -23.02
C PRO A 101 -8.23 -12.99 -22.56
N GLU A 102 -8.94 -11.85 -22.66
CA GLU A 102 -10.33 -11.72 -22.22
C GLU A 102 -11.27 -12.56 -23.09
N GLY A 103 -10.99 -12.65 -24.39
CA GLY A 103 -11.76 -13.47 -25.33
C GLY A 103 -11.62 -14.96 -25.02
N LEU A 104 -10.40 -15.43 -24.74
CA LEU A 104 -10.16 -16.81 -24.34
C LEU A 104 -10.79 -17.14 -22.98
N ALA A 105 -10.66 -16.27 -21.99
CA ALA A 105 -11.31 -16.47 -20.70
C ALA A 105 -12.84 -16.54 -20.83
N ALA A 106 -13.45 -15.64 -21.61
CA ALA A 106 -14.88 -15.66 -21.89
C ALA A 106 -15.33 -16.94 -22.62
N PHE A 107 -14.51 -17.45 -23.53
CA PHE A 107 -14.77 -18.71 -24.23
C PHE A 107 -14.73 -19.91 -23.26
N PHE A 108 -13.64 -20.07 -22.49
CA PHE A 108 -13.48 -21.19 -21.56
C PHE A 108 -14.48 -21.17 -20.41
N LYS A 109 -15.05 -20.00 -20.07
CA LYS A 109 -16.19 -19.88 -19.15
C LYS A 109 -17.38 -20.78 -19.52
N GLN A 110 -17.60 -21.04 -20.81
CA GLN A 110 -18.71 -21.88 -21.28
C GLN A 110 -18.41 -23.39 -21.19
N HIS A 111 -17.17 -23.77 -20.90
CA HIS A 111 -16.68 -25.15 -20.97
C HIS A 111 -16.20 -25.69 -19.61
N THR A 112 -16.52 -25.01 -18.51
CA THR A 112 -16.06 -25.35 -17.15
C THR A 112 -16.61 -26.68 -16.62
N SER A 113 -17.65 -27.24 -17.24
CA SER A 113 -18.27 -28.50 -16.80
C SER A 113 -17.43 -29.74 -17.13
N HIS A 114 -16.54 -29.64 -18.12
CA HIS A 114 -15.67 -30.75 -18.52
C HIS A 114 -14.19 -30.36 -18.54
N VAL A 115 -13.83 -29.12 -18.90
CA VAL A 115 -12.42 -28.68 -18.86
C VAL A 115 -12.00 -28.37 -17.42
N GLN A 116 -11.10 -29.19 -16.88
CA GLN A 116 -10.54 -29.00 -15.52
C GLN A 116 -9.19 -28.28 -15.56
N CYS A 117 -8.38 -28.56 -16.59
CA CYS A 117 -7.05 -27.99 -16.74
C CYS A 117 -6.85 -27.42 -18.13
N VAL A 118 -6.23 -26.25 -18.22
CA VAL A 118 -5.71 -25.71 -19.48
C VAL A 118 -4.21 -25.49 -19.35
N LEU A 119 -3.42 -26.07 -20.25
CA LEU A 119 -1.97 -25.88 -20.35
C LEU A 119 -1.66 -25.00 -21.56
N LEU A 120 -1.15 -23.80 -21.34
CA LEU A 120 -0.81 -22.82 -22.37
C LEU A 120 0.71 -22.80 -22.60
N ASN A 121 1.20 -23.73 -23.41
CA ASN A 121 2.58 -23.75 -23.87
C ASN A 121 2.79 -22.72 -25.00
N ALA A 122 2.77 -21.45 -24.60
CA ALA A 122 3.00 -20.30 -25.46
C ALA A 122 3.68 -19.17 -24.68
N CYS A 123 4.54 -18.40 -25.33
CA CYS A 123 5.28 -17.30 -24.70
C CYS A 123 4.34 -16.29 -24.03
N TYR A 124 4.70 -15.80 -22.84
CA TYR A 124 3.94 -14.77 -22.11
C TYR A 124 2.45 -15.11 -21.83
N SER A 125 2.09 -16.41 -21.83
CA SER A 125 0.70 -16.86 -21.63
C SER A 125 0.20 -16.77 -20.18
N ALA A 126 1.05 -16.38 -19.21
CA ALA A 126 0.69 -16.21 -17.80
C ALA A 126 -0.48 -15.23 -17.59
N LYS A 127 -0.53 -14.13 -18.35
CA LYS A 127 -1.64 -13.15 -18.30
C LYS A 127 -2.98 -13.80 -18.69
N THR A 128 -2.96 -14.59 -19.76
CA THR A 128 -4.13 -15.38 -20.19
C THR A 128 -4.49 -16.45 -19.17
N ALA A 129 -3.50 -17.13 -18.58
CA ALA A 129 -3.75 -18.12 -17.53
C ALA A 129 -4.45 -17.52 -16.32
N HIS A 130 -4.04 -16.33 -15.88
CA HIS A 130 -4.63 -15.61 -14.75
C HIS A 130 -6.12 -15.30 -14.99
N LEU A 131 -6.46 -14.78 -16.16
CA LEU A 131 -7.86 -14.48 -16.51
C LEU A 131 -8.71 -15.75 -16.66
N MET A 132 -8.16 -16.80 -17.28
CA MET A 132 -8.86 -18.09 -17.43
C MET A 132 -9.11 -18.80 -16.10
N CYS A 133 -8.21 -18.64 -15.12
CA CYS A 133 -8.29 -19.21 -13.77
C CYS A 133 -9.55 -18.76 -12.99
N GLN A 134 -10.14 -17.61 -13.35
CA GLN A 134 -11.44 -17.18 -12.81
C GLN A 134 -12.56 -18.19 -13.10
N HIS A 135 -12.39 -19.03 -14.12
CA HIS A 135 -13.40 -19.97 -14.60
C HIS A 135 -12.92 -21.42 -14.56
N ILE A 136 -11.68 -21.69 -14.99
CA ILE A 136 -11.09 -23.03 -15.03
C ILE A 136 -10.30 -23.31 -13.76
N ASN A 137 -10.41 -24.54 -13.24
CA ASN A 137 -9.83 -24.93 -11.96
C ASN A 137 -8.31 -24.82 -11.91
N TYR A 138 -7.63 -25.23 -12.99
CA TYR A 138 -6.18 -25.17 -13.13
C TYR A 138 -5.82 -24.58 -14.49
N VAL A 139 -5.01 -23.54 -14.52
CA VAL A 139 -4.47 -23.01 -15.77
C VAL A 139 -2.97 -22.84 -15.62
N ILE A 140 -2.21 -23.45 -16.53
CA ILE A 140 -0.76 -23.37 -16.55
C ILE A 140 -0.38 -22.44 -17.69
N GLY A 141 0.37 -21.38 -17.40
CA GLY A 141 0.88 -20.44 -18.41
C GLY A 141 2.38 -20.27 -18.29
N MET A 142 2.96 -19.47 -19.18
CA MET A 142 4.39 -19.14 -19.22
C MET A 142 4.58 -17.67 -18.89
N ASN A 143 5.43 -17.37 -17.91
CA ASN A 143 5.70 -16.01 -17.48
C ASN A 143 6.57 -15.21 -18.48
N GLN A 144 7.40 -15.90 -19.26
CA GLN A 144 8.31 -15.32 -20.27
C GLN A 144 8.32 -16.15 -21.56
N GLU A 145 9.27 -15.86 -22.46
CA GLU A 145 9.57 -16.71 -23.61
C GLU A 145 10.03 -18.10 -23.15
N ILE A 146 9.37 -19.15 -23.64
CA ILE A 146 9.73 -20.54 -23.38
C ILE A 146 10.42 -21.14 -24.61
N LEU A 147 11.57 -21.77 -24.41
CA LEU A 147 12.21 -22.55 -25.46
C LEU A 147 11.45 -23.85 -25.67
N ASP A 148 11.36 -24.32 -26.91
CA ASP A 148 10.66 -25.55 -27.27
C ASP A 148 11.05 -26.72 -26.35
N GLU A 149 12.36 -26.93 -26.12
CA GLU A 149 12.85 -28.02 -25.26
C GLU A 149 12.29 -27.93 -23.83
N SER A 150 12.21 -26.73 -23.24
CA SER A 150 11.65 -26.53 -21.90
C SER A 150 10.16 -26.82 -21.86
N ALA A 151 9.39 -26.37 -22.86
CA ALA A 151 7.96 -26.64 -22.97
C ALA A 151 7.65 -28.14 -23.03
N ILE A 152 8.50 -28.89 -23.75
CA ILE A 152 8.36 -30.34 -23.90
C ILE A 152 8.77 -31.07 -22.63
N LYS A 153 9.91 -30.70 -22.02
CA LYS A 153 10.35 -31.32 -20.77
C LYS A 153 9.35 -31.13 -19.65
N PHE A 154 8.74 -29.94 -19.59
CA PHE A 154 7.62 -29.69 -18.71
C PHE A 154 6.46 -30.64 -19.00
N ALA A 155 5.97 -30.68 -20.24
CA ALA A 155 4.84 -31.51 -20.63
C ALA A 155 5.12 -33.02 -20.41
N GLU A 156 6.33 -33.50 -20.67
CA GLU A 156 6.77 -34.86 -20.37
C GLU A 156 6.63 -35.17 -18.88
N GLY A 157 7.16 -34.32 -17.99
CA GLY A 157 7.06 -34.51 -16.55
C GLY A 157 5.62 -34.43 -16.06
N PHE A 158 4.86 -33.47 -16.59
CA PHE A 158 3.45 -33.26 -16.28
C PHE A 158 2.61 -34.48 -16.62
N TYR A 159 2.58 -34.91 -17.87
CA TYR A 159 1.75 -36.04 -18.30
C TYR A 159 2.23 -37.38 -17.76
N GLU A 160 3.54 -37.55 -17.51
CA GLU A 160 4.07 -38.75 -16.85
C GLU A 160 3.54 -38.90 -15.43
N TYR A 161 3.47 -37.80 -14.66
CA TYR A 161 2.87 -37.84 -13.33
C TYR A 161 1.40 -38.26 -13.40
N ILE A 162 0.62 -37.63 -14.28
CA ILE A 162 -0.82 -37.90 -14.46
C ILE A 162 -1.01 -39.39 -14.82
N ALA A 163 -0.23 -39.92 -15.76
CA ALA A 163 -0.26 -41.32 -16.15
C ALA A 163 -0.01 -42.27 -14.96
N ASN A 164 1.03 -42.00 -14.17
CA ASN A 164 1.45 -42.86 -13.06
C ASN A 164 0.54 -42.75 -11.83
N SER A 165 -0.01 -41.56 -11.57
CA SER A 165 -0.92 -41.33 -10.44
C SER A 165 -2.24 -42.10 -10.58
N HIS A 166 -2.66 -42.38 -11.81
CA HIS A 166 -3.83 -43.18 -12.14
C HIS A 166 -3.72 -44.65 -11.70
N ILE A 167 -2.50 -45.13 -11.41
CA ILE A 167 -2.20 -46.53 -11.06
C ILE A 167 -2.28 -46.78 -9.53
N ASN A 168 -2.12 -45.74 -8.69
CA ASN A 168 -1.81 -45.91 -7.25
C ASN A 168 -2.88 -45.40 -6.26
N ASN A 169 -4.07 -44.96 -6.69
CA ASN A 169 -5.02 -44.29 -5.80
C ASN A 169 -5.95 -45.25 -5.03
N GLN A 170 -5.57 -45.62 -3.80
CA GLN A 170 -6.45 -46.25 -2.79
C GLN A 170 -6.78 -45.38 -1.57
N ASN A 171 -6.13 -44.22 -1.35
CA ASN A 171 -6.33 -43.45 -0.10
C ASN A 171 -6.86 -42.02 -0.33
N ALA A 172 -8.07 -41.76 0.17
CA ALA A 172 -8.78 -40.48 0.07
C ALA A 172 -8.09 -39.29 0.79
N ILE A 173 -7.10 -39.55 1.64
CA ILE A 173 -6.39 -38.52 2.42
C ILE A 173 -5.31 -37.79 1.58
N GLN A 174 -4.95 -38.31 0.39
CA GLN A 174 -3.96 -37.73 -0.53
C GLN A 174 -4.56 -36.95 -1.72
N GLN A 175 -5.87 -36.63 -1.68
CA GLN A 175 -6.61 -35.88 -2.70
C GLN A 175 -6.25 -34.38 -2.75
N TYR A 176 -4.97 -34.08 -2.97
CA TYR A 176 -4.59 -32.85 -3.66
C TYR A 176 -4.51 -33.13 -5.14
N SER A 177 -5.03 -32.19 -5.93
CA SER A 177 -5.21 -32.32 -7.37
C SER A 177 -3.94 -32.82 -8.03
N GLU A 178 -4.08 -33.99 -8.64
CA GLU A 178 -3.13 -34.63 -9.53
C GLU A 178 -2.43 -33.64 -10.47
N ILE A 179 -3.12 -32.59 -10.90
CA ILE A 179 -2.59 -31.51 -11.76
C ILE A 179 -1.49 -30.69 -11.07
N ALA A 180 -1.64 -30.33 -9.79
CA ALA A 180 -0.65 -29.53 -9.08
C ALA A 180 0.65 -30.32 -8.85
N LYS A 181 0.55 -31.60 -8.51
CA LYS A 181 1.72 -32.48 -8.36
C LYS A 181 2.37 -32.79 -9.71
N ALA A 182 1.56 -32.94 -10.76
CA ALA A 182 2.05 -33.05 -12.14
C ALA A 182 2.84 -31.81 -12.56
N PHE A 183 2.35 -30.62 -12.22
CA PHE A 183 3.01 -29.36 -12.48
C PHE A 183 4.39 -29.29 -11.79
N GLU A 184 4.50 -29.67 -10.51
CA GLU A 184 5.79 -29.71 -9.82
C GLU A 184 6.78 -30.71 -10.44
N LEU A 185 6.32 -31.89 -10.88
CA LEU A 185 7.20 -32.83 -11.60
C LEU A 185 7.65 -32.25 -12.95
N GLY A 186 6.75 -31.58 -13.68
CA GLY A 186 7.09 -30.87 -14.92
C GLY A 186 8.16 -29.81 -14.70
N LYS A 187 8.04 -28.99 -13.66
CA LYS A 187 9.06 -28.00 -13.27
C LYS A 187 10.39 -28.66 -12.93
N ALA A 188 10.38 -29.70 -12.11
CA ALA A 188 11.59 -30.43 -11.72
C ALA A 188 12.35 -30.98 -12.95
N ARG A 189 11.63 -31.40 -14.01
CA ARG A 189 12.26 -31.86 -15.26
C ARG A 189 12.94 -30.77 -16.06
N ILE A 190 12.40 -29.55 -16.06
CA ILE A 190 13.09 -28.41 -16.66
C ILE A 190 14.38 -28.13 -15.87
N GLN A 191 14.29 -28.12 -14.54
CA GLN A 191 15.41 -27.77 -13.65
C GLN A 191 16.54 -28.79 -13.67
N ALA A 192 16.24 -30.09 -13.80
CA ALA A 192 17.23 -31.17 -13.79
C ALA A 192 18.21 -31.18 -14.98
N LYS A 193 17.93 -30.39 -16.04
CA LYS A 193 18.71 -30.41 -17.29
C LYS A 193 19.47 -29.10 -17.59
N ALA A 194 19.27 -28.04 -16.82
CA ALA A 194 19.76 -26.71 -17.18
C ALA A 194 21.13 -26.37 -16.56
N GLU A 195 22.04 -25.87 -17.42
CA GLU A 195 23.23 -25.13 -17.04
C GLU A 195 22.83 -23.78 -16.38
N SER A 196 23.26 -23.60 -15.13
CA SER A 196 23.45 -22.40 -14.29
C SER A 196 22.59 -21.11 -14.36
N ASN A 197 21.61 -20.88 -15.26
CA ASN A 197 20.90 -19.56 -15.32
C ASN A 197 19.38 -19.59 -15.63
N PHE A 198 18.66 -20.70 -15.38
CA PHE A 198 17.25 -20.86 -15.79
C PHE A 198 16.17 -20.51 -14.73
N GLN A 199 16.53 -19.92 -13.58
CA GLN A 199 15.60 -19.70 -12.46
C GLN A 199 14.39 -18.79 -12.79
N GLU A 200 14.43 -17.97 -13.84
CA GLU A 200 13.39 -16.97 -14.15
C GLU A 200 12.41 -17.37 -15.30
N LYS A 201 12.65 -18.47 -16.04
CA LYS A 201 11.84 -18.91 -17.20
C LYS A 201 10.99 -20.16 -16.91
N ILE A 202 10.06 -20.08 -15.96
CA ILE A 202 9.34 -21.26 -15.43
C ILE A 202 7.82 -21.15 -15.69
N PRO A 203 7.14 -22.25 -16.05
CA PRO A 203 5.68 -22.30 -16.09
C PRO A 203 5.06 -21.86 -14.76
N VAL A 204 3.93 -21.14 -14.81
CA VAL A 204 3.15 -20.69 -13.66
C VAL A 204 1.84 -21.47 -13.59
N LEU A 205 1.44 -21.89 -12.38
CA LEU A 205 0.17 -22.56 -12.13
C LEU A 205 -0.80 -21.61 -11.44
N GLU A 206 -1.87 -21.26 -12.13
CA GLU A 206 -3.01 -20.52 -11.60
C GLU A 206 -4.10 -21.48 -11.15
N ILE A 207 -4.54 -21.34 -9.90
CA ILE A 207 -5.56 -22.20 -9.28
C ILE A 207 -6.78 -21.35 -8.94
N LYS A 208 -7.94 -21.77 -9.44
CA LYS A 208 -9.22 -21.11 -9.16
C LYS A 208 -9.49 -21.02 -7.66
N LEU A 209 -9.99 -19.86 -7.23
CA LEU A 209 -10.32 -19.58 -5.84
C LEU A 209 -11.18 -20.67 -5.17
N ALA A 210 -12.19 -21.18 -5.87
CA ALA A 210 -13.06 -22.23 -5.35
C ALA A 210 -12.29 -23.52 -5.00
N GLU A 211 -11.27 -23.88 -5.79
CA GLU A 211 -10.41 -25.02 -5.51
C GLU A 211 -9.47 -24.74 -4.33
N LYS A 212 -8.95 -23.52 -4.22
CA LYS A 212 -8.21 -23.07 -3.01
C LYS A 212 -9.09 -23.17 -1.75
N LYS A 213 -10.35 -22.74 -1.81
CA LYS A 213 -11.32 -22.86 -0.70
C LYS A 213 -11.60 -24.33 -0.35
N LYS A 214 -11.80 -25.22 -1.33
CA LYS A 214 -11.96 -26.66 -1.08
C LYS A 214 -10.75 -27.26 -0.37
N LYS A 215 -9.54 -26.92 -0.82
CA LYS A 215 -8.26 -27.31 -0.20
C LYS A 215 -8.14 -26.80 1.24
N LEU A 216 -8.53 -25.56 1.51
CA LEU A 216 -8.57 -25.04 2.87
C LEU A 216 -9.60 -25.78 3.74
N VAL A 217 -10.84 -25.93 3.25
CA VAL A 217 -11.93 -26.60 3.98
C VAL A 217 -11.61 -28.06 4.31
N SER A 218 -10.82 -28.75 3.48
CA SER A 218 -10.42 -30.13 3.76
C SER A 218 -9.40 -30.24 4.90
N ILE A 219 -8.56 -29.22 5.10
CA ILE A 219 -7.54 -29.22 6.17
C ILE A 219 -7.94 -28.47 7.43
N LEU A 220 -8.90 -27.55 7.33
CA LEU A 220 -9.37 -26.77 8.46
C LEU A 220 -10.08 -27.70 9.47
N PRO A 221 -9.81 -27.58 10.78
CA PRO A 221 -10.52 -28.34 11.79
C PRO A 221 -12.02 -27.98 11.79
N LYS A 222 -12.83 -28.71 11.00
CA LYS A 222 -14.26 -28.39 10.77
C LYS A 222 -15.10 -28.35 12.04
N ALA A 223 -14.68 -29.09 13.08
CA ALA A 223 -15.32 -29.05 14.39
C ALA A 223 -15.16 -27.68 15.08
N ARG A 224 -14.10 -26.93 14.74
CA ARG A 224 -13.75 -25.65 15.35
C ARG A 224 -14.08 -24.45 14.47
N TYR A 225 -13.72 -24.46 13.19
CA TYR A 225 -13.88 -23.28 12.34
C TYR A 225 -14.84 -23.53 11.17
N THR A 226 -15.75 -22.60 10.93
CA THR A 226 -16.64 -22.59 9.77
C THR A 226 -16.42 -21.33 8.95
N LEU A 227 -16.08 -21.48 7.67
CA LEU A 227 -15.88 -20.33 6.78
C LEU A 227 -17.20 -19.63 6.50
N ASP A 228 -17.17 -18.31 6.51
CA ASP A 228 -18.28 -17.47 6.08
C ASP A 228 -18.50 -17.60 4.55
N LEU A 229 -19.69 -17.21 4.10
CA LEU A 229 -20.05 -17.20 2.68
C LEU A 229 -19.60 -15.92 1.96
N SER A 230 -19.24 -14.88 2.71
CA SER A 230 -18.70 -13.62 2.18
C SER A 230 -17.49 -13.87 1.27
N PRO A 231 -17.33 -13.05 0.21
CA PRO A 231 -16.14 -13.11 -0.63
C PRO A 231 -14.87 -12.92 0.20
N PRO A 232 -13.84 -13.74 0.00
CA PRO A 232 -12.57 -13.54 0.66
C PRO A 232 -11.86 -12.28 0.15
N LYS A 233 -10.96 -11.73 0.97
CA LYS A 233 -10.06 -10.66 0.55
C LYS A 233 -8.78 -11.29 -0.04
N GLU A 234 -8.55 -11.07 -1.32
CA GLU A 234 -7.36 -11.54 -2.03
C GLU A 234 -6.23 -10.51 -1.92
N GLY A 235 -5.01 -10.96 -1.65
CA GLY A 235 -3.78 -10.19 -1.81
C GLY A 235 -2.77 -10.96 -2.65
N SER A 236 -1.59 -10.39 -2.89
CA SER A 236 -0.56 -11.00 -3.75
C SER A 236 0.00 -12.35 -3.28
N LEU A 237 0.19 -12.51 -1.97
CA LEU A 237 0.82 -13.69 -1.33
C LEU A 237 -0.17 -14.64 -0.66
N ALA A 238 -1.32 -14.12 -0.27
CA ALA A 238 -2.27 -14.81 0.59
C ALA A 238 -3.69 -14.33 0.34
N ILE A 239 -4.63 -15.13 0.81
CA ILE A 239 -6.05 -14.85 0.83
C ILE A 239 -6.59 -14.89 2.25
N VAL A 240 -7.49 -13.99 2.59
CA VAL A 240 -8.09 -13.88 3.92
C VAL A 240 -9.57 -14.22 3.85
N PHE A 241 -9.98 -15.23 4.63
CA PHE A 241 -11.38 -15.62 4.79
C PHE A 241 -11.91 -15.13 6.13
N LYS A 242 -13.16 -14.64 6.15
CA LYS A 242 -13.94 -14.55 7.39
C LYS A 242 -14.41 -15.95 7.79
N ALA A 243 -14.37 -16.26 9.06
CA ALA A 243 -14.85 -17.53 9.61
C ALA A 243 -15.42 -17.34 11.02
N ASN A 244 -16.20 -18.30 11.49
CA ASN A 244 -16.67 -18.39 12.87
C ASN A 244 -15.90 -19.47 13.62
N ASP A 245 -15.38 -19.15 14.81
CA ASP A 245 -14.94 -20.16 15.78
C ASP A 245 -16.18 -20.70 16.50
N ASN A 246 -16.60 -21.90 16.11
CA ASN A 246 -17.81 -22.56 16.56
C ASN A 246 -17.79 -22.90 18.06
N ILE A 247 -16.61 -22.99 18.66
CA ILE A 247 -16.44 -23.32 20.09
C ILE A 247 -16.51 -22.04 20.90
N LEU A 248 -15.70 -21.04 20.55
CA LEU A 248 -15.64 -19.76 21.26
C LEU A 248 -16.73 -18.76 20.87
N LYS A 249 -17.55 -19.08 19.86
CA LYS A 249 -18.65 -18.26 19.35
C LYS A 249 -18.24 -16.83 18.98
N ARG A 250 -17.12 -16.71 18.26
CA ARG A 250 -16.59 -15.42 17.79
C ARG A 250 -16.20 -15.46 16.33
N ASP A 251 -16.28 -14.32 15.67
CA ASP A 251 -15.75 -14.15 14.33
C ASP A 251 -14.21 -14.07 14.37
N VAL A 252 -13.59 -14.72 13.39
CA VAL A 252 -12.14 -14.77 13.19
C VAL A 252 -11.82 -14.56 11.71
N ALA A 253 -10.58 -14.14 11.43
CA ALA A 253 -10.03 -14.12 10.08
C ALA A 253 -9.03 -15.27 9.92
N ILE A 254 -9.04 -15.94 8.77
CA ILE A 254 -8.10 -17.02 8.45
C ILE A 254 -7.30 -16.59 7.22
N LYS A 255 -6.00 -16.32 7.40
CA LYS A 255 -5.09 -15.94 6.30
C LYS A 255 -4.36 -17.17 5.79
N VAL A 256 -4.52 -17.45 4.50
CA VAL A 256 -4.05 -18.67 3.82
C VAL A 256 -3.09 -18.28 2.71
N PHE A 257 -1.90 -18.86 2.70
CA PHE A 257 -0.85 -18.52 1.75
C PHE A 257 -0.97 -19.37 0.48
N TYR A 258 -0.68 -18.77 -0.68
CA TYR A 258 -0.77 -19.48 -1.95
C TYR A 258 0.43 -20.39 -2.22
N GLU A 259 1.63 -19.95 -1.81
CA GLU A 259 2.85 -20.70 -2.09
C GLU A 259 3.02 -21.87 -1.11
N GLU A 260 3.35 -23.03 -1.68
CA GLU A 260 3.52 -24.28 -0.94
C GLU A 260 4.95 -24.42 -0.38
N ASN A 261 5.92 -23.65 -0.90
CA ASN A 261 7.33 -23.68 -0.53
C ASN A 261 7.70 -22.58 0.48
N LEU A 262 6.79 -22.23 1.40
CA LEU A 262 7.00 -21.17 2.39
C LEU A 262 7.37 -21.66 3.78
N GLN A 263 7.64 -22.96 3.98
CA GLN A 263 7.71 -23.54 5.33
C GLN A 263 8.62 -22.77 6.29
N GLN A 264 9.91 -22.61 5.94
CA GLN A 264 10.85 -21.93 6.82
C GLN A 264 10.54 -20.43 7.01
N PRO A 265 10.31 -19.64 5.95
CA PRO A 265 9.92 -18.23 6.10
C PRO A 265 8.62 -18.04 6.91
N PHE A 266 7.66 -18.93 6.74
CA PHE A 266 6.38 -18.88 7.44
C PHE A 266 6.52 -19.23 8.92
N ASP A 267 7.21 -20.34 9.25
CA ASP A 267 7.42 -20.80 10.61
C ASP A 267 8.18 -19.74 11.44
N LYS A 268 9.24 -19.16 10.87
CA LYS A 268 10.00 -18.09 11.54
C LYS A 268 9.16 -16.81 11.65
N GLY A 269 8.50 -16.39 10.57
CA GLY A 269 7.68 -15.18 10.57
C GLY A 269 6.52 -15.23 11.56
N ILE A 270 5.85 -16.37 11.72
CA ILE A 270 4.71 -16.50 12.64
C ILE A 270 5.17 -16.54 14.10
N GLN A 271 6.33 -17.14 14.38
CA GLN A 271 6.93 -17.11 15.71
C GLN A 271 7.25 -15.69 16.15
N GLU A 272 7.79 -14.85 15.26
CA GLU A 272 8.02 -13.44 15.57
C GLU A 272 6.71 -12.66 15.73
N ALA A 273 5.73 -12.90 14.86
CA ALA A 273 4.45 -12.21 14.89
C ALA A 273 3.67 -12.47 16.19
N VAL A 274 3.66 -13.71 16.70
CA VAL A 274 2.93 -14.08 17.93
C VAL A 274 3.44 -13.29 19.14
N LYS A 275 4.75 -13.05 19.22
CA LYS A 275 5.38 -12.34 20.35
C LYS A 275 4.94 -10.86 20.50
N ILE A 276 4.35 -10.27 19.46
CA ILE A 276 3.82 -8.89 19.49
C ILE A 276 2.30 -8.82 19.30
N SER A 277 1.65 -9.93 18.93
CA SER A 277 0.25 -9.93 18.49
C SER A 277 -0.78 -9.61 19.57
N ASP A 278 -0.42 -9.75 20.85
CA ASP A 278 -1.27 -9.47 22.01
C ASP A 278 -1.22 -7.99 22.46
N ARG A 279 -0.39 -7.17 21.81
CA ARG A 279 -0.23 -5.76 22.15
C ARG A 279 -1.34 -4.90 21.57
N SER A 280 -1.57 -3.74 22.20
CA SER A 280 -2.54 -2.75 21.69
C SER A 280 -2.25 -2.40 20.24
N ASN A 281 -3.32 -2.23 19.46
CA ASN A 281 -3.26 -1.87 18.04
C ASN A 281 -2.54 -2.91 17.15
N PHE A 282 -2.27 -4.12 17.63
CA PHE A 282 -1.91 -5.27 16.79
C PHE A 282 -3.06 -6.25 16.68
N ILE A 283 -3.17 -6.90 15.52
CA ILE A 283 -4.15 -7.96 15.29
C ILE A 283 -3.67 -9.23 16.00
N THR A 284 -4.44 -9.72 16.95
CA THR A 284 -4.07 -10.92 17.72
C THR A 284 -4.12 -12.19 16.89
N ILE A 285 -3.07 -13.01 16.99
CA ILE A 285 -3.02 -14.35 16.38
C ILE A 285 -3.59 -15.35 17.39
N TYR A 286 -4.52 -16.19 16.93
CA TYR A 286 -5.21 -17.17 17.78
C TYR A 286 -4.76 -18.61 17.54
N ASP A 287 -4.36 -18.96 16.32
CA ASP A 287 -4.05 -20.34 15.94
C ASP A 287 -3.19 -20.37 14.66
N VAL A 288 -2.51 -21.48 14.40
CA VAL A 288 -1.66 -21.65 13.21
C VAL A 288 -1.59 -23.11 12.75
N ASN A 289 -1.48 -23.32 11.44
CA ASN A 289 -1.20 -24.62 10.85
C ASN A 289 0.15 -24.62 10.12
N LEU A 290 1.15 -25.23 10.76
CA LEU A 290 2.53 -25.35 10.24
C LEU A 290 2.79 -26.66 9.49
N ASN A 291 2.00 -27.71 9.75
CA ASN A 291 2.36 -29.09 9.37
C ASN A 291 1.76 -29.56 8.04
N LYS A 292 0.86 -28.78 7.42
CA LYS A 292 0.13 -29.19 6.20
C LYS A 292 -0.13 -27.99 5.31
N ILE A 293 0.26 -28.07 4.04
CA ILE A 293 -0.08 -27.07 3.02
C ILE A 293 -1.61 -27.12 2.76
N PRO A 294 -2.29 -25.96 2.58
CA PRO A 294 -1.72 -24.61 2.62
C PRO A 294 -1.40 -24.13 4.03
N TYR A 295 -0.33 -23.36 4.16
CA TYR A 295 -0.02 -22.65 5.40
C TYR A 295 -1.10 -21.63 5.68
N TYR A 296 -1.55 -21.58 6.92
CA TYR A 296 -2.50 -20.57 7.36
C TYR A 296 -2.32 -20.25 8.84
N TYR A 297 -2.78 -19.07 9.23
CA TYR A 297 -3.01 -18.73 10.62
C TYR A 297 -4.38 -18.09 10.82
N VAL A 298 -4.91 -18.23 12.02
CA VAL A 298 -6.18 -17.67 12.47
C VAL A 298 -5.89 -16.46 13.34
N MET A 299 -6.58 -15.36 13.10
CA MET A 299 -6.36 -14.08 13.77
C MET A 299 -7.68 -13.39 14.12
N GLN A 300 -7.58 -12.34 14.94
CA GLN A 300 -8.69 -11.44 15.24
C GLN A 300 -9.32 -10.92 13.94
N TYR A 301 -10.65 -11.03 13.87
CA TYR A 301 -11.42 -10.31 12.85
C TYR A 301 -11.64 -8.88 13.33
N VAL A 302 -11.04 -7.91 12.64
CA VAL A 302 -11.27 -6.49 12.88
C VAL A 302 -12.32 -6.01 11.89
N GLU A 303 -13.48 -5.60 12.40
CA GLU A 303 -14.54 -5.04 11.57
C GLU A 303 -14.16 -3.63 11.12
N GLY A 304 -14.12 -3.41 9.80
CA GLY A 304 -13.68 -2.16 9.21
C GLY A 304 -13.06 -2.30 7.84
N LYS A 305 -12.31 -1.27 7.42
CA LYS A 305 -11.64 -1.19 6.12
C LYS A 305 -10.14 -1.10 6.31
N THR A 306 -9.38 -1.63 5.37
CA THR A 306 -7.94 -1.39 5.33
C THR A 306 -7.65 0.09 5.15
N LEU A 307 -6.50 0.55 5.65
CA LEU A 307 -6.03 1.90 5.42
C LEU A 307 -5.83 2.16 3.92
N ARG A 308 -5.43 1.15 3.14
CA ARG A 308 -5.41 1.20 1.66
C ARG A 308 -6.78 1.54 1.08
N GLU A 309 -7.83 0.82 1.49
CA GLU A 309 -9.21 1.10 1.06
C GLU A 309 -9.64 2.52 1.44
N LYS A 310 -9.17 3.06 2.58
CA LYS A 310 -9.48 4.42 3.02
C LYS A 310 -8.74 5.48 2.20
N ILE A 311 -7.45 5.30 1.94
CA ILE A 311 -6.61 6.23 1.15
C ILE A 311 -7.11 6.30 -0.30
N ASN A 312 -7.58 5.19 -0.86
CA ASN A 312 -8.09 5.13 -2.23
C ASN A 312 -9.48 5.80 -2.40
N THR A 313 -10.12 6.25 -1.32
CA THR A 313 -11.38 7.01 -1.45
C THR A 313 -11.13 8.41 -2.01
N ARG A 314 -12.13 9.00 -2.69
CA ARG A 314 -12.00 10.36 -3.25
C ARG A 314 -11.80 11.43 -2.17
N ASP A 315 -12.23 11.16 -0.95
CA ASP A 315 -12.15 12.08 0.17
C ASP A 315 -10.86 11.87 0.95
N LYS A 316 -9.99 12.88 0.95
CA LYS A 316 -8.82 12.89 1.83
C LYS A 316 -9.28 12.80 3.29
N LEU A 317 -8.55 12.05 4.10
CA LEU A 317 -8.72 12.06 5.56
C LEU A 317 -8.59 13.51 6.06
N ARG A 318 -9.44 13.92 7.01
CA ARG A 318 -9.25 15.19 7.72
C ARG A 318 -7.89 15.19 8.40
N PHE A 319 -7.26 16.35 8.54
CA PHE A 319 -5.87 16.42 9.02
C PHE A 319 -5.71 15.78 10.40
N ASN A 320 -6.62 16.08 11.32
CA ASN A 320 -6.60 15.49 12.65
C ASN A 320 -6.83 13.98 12.62
N ASP A 321 -7.69 13.45 11.74
CA ASP A 321 -7.88 11.99 11.61
C ASP A 321 -6.60 11.33 11.09
N ALA A 322 -5.95 11.93 10.07
CA ALA A 322 -4.67 11.47 9.55
C ALA A 322 -3.57 11.48 10.63
N LEU A 323 -3.46 12.59 11.38
CA LEU A 323 -2.49 12.75 12.46
C LEU A 323 -2.74 11.72 13.57
N ASN A 324 -3.99 11.54 14.00
CA ASN A 324 -4.37 10.57 15.03
C ASN A 324 -4.02 9.14 14.61
N ILE A 325 -4.25 8.78 13.34
CA ILE A 325 -3.86 7.46 12.80
C ILE A 325 -2.34 7.29 12.83
N ILE A 326 -1.59 8.29 12.35
CA ILE A 326 -0.11 8.26 12.35
C ILE A 326 0.44 8.11 13.77
N VAL A 327 -0.09 8.90 14.72
CA VAL A 327 0.30 8.84 16.14
C VAL A 327 -0.04 7.47 16.75
N ALA A 328 -1.26 6.96 16.55
CA ALA A 328 -1.67 5.67 17.11
C ALA A 328 -0.82 4.51 16.58
N ILE A 329 -0.45 4.52 15.29
CA ILE A 329 0.49 3.53 14.72
C ILE A 329 1.88 3.71 15.32
N GLY A 330 2.35 4.95 15.45
CA GLY A 330 3.61 5.26 16.10
C GLY A 330 3.69 4.77 17.54
N ASP A 331 2.62 4.96 18.32
CA ASP A 331 2.52 4.51 19.71
C ASP A 331 2.56 2.98 19.80
N ALA A 332 1.88 2.28 18.88
CA ALA A 332 1.92 0.83 18.78
C ALA A 332 3.36 0.34 18.53
N LEU A 333 4.08 0.96 17.59
CA LEU A 333 5.48 0.65 17.28
C LEU A 333 6.43 0.99 18.43
N LEU A 334 6.24 2.14 19.08
CA LEU A 334 7.04 2.55 20.23
C LEU A 334 6.92 1.56 21.38
N SER A 335 5.73 1.01 21.62
CA SER A 335 5.52 -0.02 22.64
C SER A 335 6.46 -1.23 22.44
N ILE A 336 6.76 -1.59 21.18
CA ILE A 336 7.69 -2.66 20.81
C ILE A 336 9.13 -2.21 21.04
N SER A 337 9.50 -1.03 20.56
CA SER A 337 10.84 -0.47 20.73
C SER A 337 11.26 -0.38 22.21
N SER A 338 10.40 0.11 23.09
CA SER A 338 10.69 0.21 24.53
C SER A 338 10.92 -1.15 25.22
N SER A 339 10.50 -2.25 24.59
CA SER A 339 10.75 -3.62 25.06
C SER A 339 12.07 -4.23 24.55
N ASN A 340 13.02 -3.38 24.14
CA ASN A 340 14.39 -3.53 23.59
C ASN A 340 15.18 -4.85 23.81
N SER A 341 14.80 -5.74 24.72
CA SER A 341 15.42 -7.04 24.95
C SER A 341 14.96 -8.15 24.00
N ILE A 342 13.88 -7.98 23.22
CA ILE A 342 13.25 -9.11 22.49
C ILE A 342 13.41 -9.04 20.95
N PHE A 343 13.52 -7.84 20.36
CA PHE A 343 13.45 -7.66 18.89
C PHE A 343 14.42 -6.60 18.30
N PRO A 344 15.72 -6.60 18.63
CA PRO A 344 16.60 -5.54 18.15
C PRO A 344 16.63 -5.42 16.62
N ASN A 345 16.40 -6.52 15.87
CA ASN A 345 16.62 -6.59 14.43
C ASN A 345 15.36 -7.03 13.64
N THR A 346 14.15 -6.68 14.08
CA THR A 346 12.90 -7.04 13.37
C THR A 346 12.32 -5.84 12.62
N THR A 347 11.81 -6.06 11.41
CA THR A 347 11.11 -5.01 10.63
C THR A 347 9.59 -5.07 10.87
N PRO A 348 8.96 -3.97 11.30
CA PRO A 348 7.51 -3.97 11.47
C PRO A 348 6.78 -4.04 10.12
N ASN A 349 5.58 -4.63 10.13
CA ASN A 349 4.80 -4.91 8.93
C ASN A 349 3.95 -3.71 8.45
N ILE A 350 4.58 -2.56 8.30
CA ILE A 350 3.90 -1.29 8.03
C ILE A 350 3.67 -1.11 6.53
N LYS A 351 2.39 -1.13 6.13
CA LYS A 351 1.87 -0.66 4.84
C LYS A 351 0.34 -0.54 4.90
N PRO A 352 -0.30 0.30 4.06
CA PRO A 352 -1.74 0.54 4.12
C PRO A 352 -2.61 -0.72 4.01
N SER A 353 -2.23 -1.73 3.20
CA SER A 353 -2.98 -2.99 3.09
C SER A 353 -2.90 -3.90 4.32
N ASN A 354 -1.92 -3.69 5.20
CA ASN A 354 -1.72 -4.47 6.43
C ASN A 354 -2.29 -3.81 7.68
N ILE A 355 -2.90 -2.64 7.55
CA ILE A 355 -3.48 -1.87 8.65
C ILE A 355 -4.99 -1.80 8.43
N ILE A 356 -5.77 -2.23 9.42
CA ILE A 356 -7.23 -2.15 9.39
C ILE A 356 -7.68 -1.02 10.30
N LEU A 357 -8.49 -0.10 9.78
CA LEU A 357 -9.18 0.91 10.55
C LEU A 357 -10.55 0.35 10.95
N ASN A 358 -10.83 0.31 12.26
CA ASN A 358 -12.16 -0.02 12.73
C ASN A 358 -13.16 1.12 12.49
N GLU A 359 -14.42 0.95 12.89
CA GLU A 359 -15.47 1.96 12.72
C GLU A 359 -15.15 3.32 13.41
N LYS A 360 -14.27 3.32 14.41
CA LYS A 360 -13.80 4.51 15.13
C LYS A 360 -12.52 5.12 14.54
N ASN A 361 -12.07 4.63 13.39
CA ASN A 361 -10.77 4.95 12.77
C ASN A 361 -9.55 4.57 13.65
N GLU A 362 -9.69 3.66 14.60
CA GLU A 362 -8.54 3.14 15.35
C GLU A 362 -7.78 2.12 14.47
N PRO A 363 -6.45 2.24 14.35
CA PRO A 363 -5.66 1.36 13.50
C PRO A 363 -5.27 0.06 14.20
N PHE A 364 -5.34 -1.05 13.46
CA PHE A 364 -4.90 -2.39 13.86
C PHE A 364 -3.91 -2.93 12.85
N ILE A 365 -2.68 -3.18 13.29
CA ILE A 365 -1.54 -3.60 12.47
C ILE A 365 -1.49 -5.13 12.44
N SER A 366 -1.43 -5.72 11.25
CA SER A 366 -1.14 -7.15 11.10
C SER A 366 0.31 -7.44 11.53
N PRO A 367 0.56 -8.28 12.55
CA PRO A 367 1.90 -8.48 13.08
C PRO A 367 2.82 -9.34 12.19
N PHE A 368 2.27 -10.04 11.20
CA PHE A 368 3.00 -11.01 10.39
C PHE A 368 3.66 -10.38 9.14
N ASN A 369 4.99 -10.30 9.16
CA ASN A 369 5.80 -9.86 8.03
C ASN A 369 6.54 -11.05 7.38
N LEU A 370 6.13 -11.47 6.19
CA LEU A 370 6.79 -12.59 5.48
C LEU A 370 8.23 -12.25 5.07
N PHE A 371 8.46 -11.02 4.60
CA PHE A 371 9.76 -10.56 4.10
C PHE A 371 10.83 -10.44 5.18
N GLU A 372 10.43 -10.46 6.45
CA GLU A 372 11.37 -10.46 7.58
C GLU A 372 12.23 -11.71 7.63
N SER A 373 11.69 -12.84 7.17
CA SER A 373 12.38 -14.12 7.21
C SER A 373 13.14 -14.45 5.92
N LEU A 374 13.14 -13.54 4.95
CA LEU A 374 13.76 -13.71 3.64
C LEU A 374 15.11 -13.01 3.57
N HIS A 375 16.04 -13.60 2.81
CA HIS A 375 17.30 -12.96 2.43
C HIS A 375 17.06 -11.90 1.34
N GLN A 376 18.00 -10.95 1.21
CA GLN A 376 17.91 -9.84 0.24
C GLN A 376 17.54 -10.30 -1.17
N ASN A 377 18.22 -11.33 -1.70
CA ASN A 377 17.95 -11.86 -3.04
C ASN A 377 16.55 -12.47 -3.18
N GLU A 378 16.04 -13.12 -2.12
CA GLU A 378 14.69 -13.68 -2.10
C GLU A 378 13.64 -12.56 -2.08
N ILE A 379 13.89 -11.47 -1.34
CA ILE A 379 13.03 -10.28 -1.35
C ILE A 379 12.97 -9.69 -2.77
N ILE A 380 14.11 -9.51 -3.44
CA ILE A 380 14.18 -8.98 -4.81
C ILE A 380 13.38 -9.87 -5.77
N GLN A 381 13.55 -11.20 -5.68
CA GLN A 381 12.80 -12.15 -6.50
C GLN A 381 11.28 -12.05 -6.27
N GLU A 382 10.83 -11.95 -5.03
CA GLU A 382 9.41 -11.77 -4.71
C GLU A 382 8.86 -10.44 -5.24
N LEU A 383 9.61 -9.34 -5.12
CA LEU A 383 9.21 -8.04 -5.67
C LEU A 383 9.09 -8.07 -7.20
N LYS A 384 10.04 -8.71 -7.90
CA LYS A 384 9.98 -8.94 -9.36
C LYS A 384 8.73 -9.76 -9.74
N LYS A 385 8.47 -10.88 -9.04
CA LYS A 385 7.26 -11.69 -9.26
C LYS A 385 5.96 -10.89 -9.08
N MET A 386 5.92 -9.96 -8.13
CA MET A 386 4.75 -9.10 -7.92
C MET A 386 4.56 -8.08 -9.04
N SER A 387 5.66 -7.52 -9.57
CA SER A 387 5.64 -6.61 -10.73
C SER A 387 5.06 -7.28 -11.98
N ASP A 388 5.39 -8.55 -12.23
CA ASP A 388 4.95 -9.27 -13.43
C ASP A 388 3.44 -9.60 -13.44
N LYS A 389 2.78 -9.63 -12.26
CA LYS A 389 1.39 -10.08 -12.09
C LYS A 389 0.31 -9.05 -12.49
N GLN A 390 0.66 -7.96 -13.18
CA GLN A 390 -0.25 -6.88 -13.63
C GLN A 390 -1.13 -6.21 -12.54
N ASN A 391 -0.91 -6.48 -11.25
CA ASN A 391 -1.51 -5.70 -10.17
C ASN A 391 -0.57 -4.56 -9.78
N GLU A 392 -0.59 -3.48 -10.57
CA GLU A 392 0.31 -2.32 -10.41
C GLU A 392 0.22 -1.71 -9.00
N SER A 393 -0.97 -1.70 -8.40
CA SER A 393 -1.17 -1.15 -7.04
C SER A 393 -0.46 -1.98 -5.97
N ASP A 394 -0.54 -3.31 -6.02
CA ASP A 394 0.10 -4.19 -5.04
C ASP A 394 1.61 -4.16 -5.17
N SER A 395 2.11 -4.15 -6.41
CA SER A 395 3.55 -4.06 -6.70
C SER A 395 4.11 -2.71 -6.23
N LEU A 396 3.41 -1.61 -6.51
CA LEU A 396 3.83 -0.27 -6.10
C LEU A 396 3.91 -0.14 -4.58
N GLU A 397 2.90 -0.66 -3.86
CA GLU A 397 2.92 -0.68 -2.40
C GLU A 397 4.04 -1.58 -1.85
N ALA A 398 4.25 -2.76 -2.42
CA ALA A 398 5.32 -3.65 -1.96
C ALA A 398 6.71 -2.99 -2.03
N SER A 399 6.95 -2.18 -3.06
CA SER A 399 8.22 -1.48 -3.28
C SER A 399 8.40 -0.24 -2.42
N ALA A 400 7.33 0.54 -2.25
CA ALA A 400 7.35 1.77 -1.47
C ALA A 400 7.73 1.54 0.00
N TYR A 401 7.39 0.37 0.55
CA TYR A 401 7.58 0.03 1.96
C TYR A 401 8.80 -0.90 2.20
N GLN A 402 9.82 -0.81 1.35
CA GLN A 402 11.12 -1.45 1.57
C GLN A 402 12.08 -0.52 2.32
N LEU A 403 12.98 -1.10 3.12
CA LEU A 403 14.03 -0.36 3.84
C LEU A 403 15.29 -0.26 2.96
N PRO A 404 15.80 0.94 2.66
CA PRO A 404 17.01 1.11 1.86
C PRO A 404 18.18 0.31 2.41
N GLU A 405 18.44 0.43 3.71
CA GLU A 405 19.58 -0.20 4.37
C GLU A 405 19.60 -1.75 4.31
N ARG A 406 18.46 -2.40 4.06
CA ARG A 406 18.41 -3.86 3.83
C ARG A 406 19.11 -4.30 2.54
N PHE A 407 19.32 -3.36 1.63
CA PHE A 407 19.96 -3.60 0.33
C PHE A 407 21.36 -2.98 0.24
N SER A 408 21.92 -2.53 1.38
CA SER A 408 23.22 -1.87 1.38
C SER A 408 24.36 -2.86 1.15
N HIS A 409 25.19 -2.61 0.14
CA HIS A 409 26.40 -3.40 -0.12
C HIS A 409 27.53 -3.11 0.89
N HIS A 410 27.49 -1.95 1.55
CA HIS A 410 28.59 -1.48 2.41
C HIS A 410 28.37 -1.76 3.90
N ASN A 411 27.13 -1.99 4.33
CA ASN A 411 26.80 -2.28 5.72
C ASN A 411 25.63 -3.26 5.81
N PRO A 412 25.89 -4.58 5.75
CA PRO A 412 24.83 -5.61 5.73
C PRO A 412 24.16 -5.83 7.10
N ASN A 413 24.46 -4.99 8.09
CA ASN A 413 23.83 -5.11 9.40
C ASN A 413 22.35 -4.71 9.31
N HIS A 414 21.51 -5.58 9.85
CA HIS A 414 20.08 -5.32 9.90
C HIS A 414 19.81 -4.04 10.73
N PRO A 415 18.97 -3.11 10.24
CA PRO A 415 18.59 -1.93 11.02
C PRO A 415 17.95 -2.35 12.32
N THR A 416 18.06 -1.47 13.32
CA THR A 416 17.30 -1.68 14.55
C THR A 416 15.81 -1.60 14.27
N PHE A 417 14.99 -2.23 15.11
CA PHE A 417 13.54 -2.09 15.03
C PHE A 417 13.12 -0.62 15.00
N ASP A 418 13.74 0.20 15.85
CA ASP A 418 13.42 1.61 16.00
C ASP A 418 13.76 2.42 14.71
N GLN A 419 14.92 2.16 14.11
CA GLN A 419 15.30 2.76 12.81
C GLN A 419 14.36 2.36 11.68
N SER A 420 13.95 1.09 11.67
CA SER A 420 13.01 0.53 10.68
C SER A 420 11.62 1.13 10.83
N ALA A 421 11.14 1.21 12.08
CA ALA A 421 9.85 1.79 12.43
C ALA A 421 9.77 3.27 12.07
N GLN A 422 10.83 4.05 12.35
CA GLN A 422 10.92 5.46 11.95
C GLN A 422 10.75 5.63 10.43
N TYR A 423 11.52 4.88 9.62
CA TYR A 423 11.46 5.00 8.17
C TYR A 423 10.09 4.63 7.62
N LEU A 424 9.58 3.45 7.97
CA LEU A 424 8.31 2.96 7.43
C LEU A 424 7.11 3.78 7.90
N LEU A 425 7.14 4.32 9.13
CA LEU A 425 6.11 5.25 9.59
C LEU A 425 6.18 6.58 8.84
N GLY A 426 7.38 7.08 8.50
CA GLY A 426 7.55 8.28 7.68
C GLY A 426 6.99 8.10 6.26
N ILE A 427 7.30 6.98 5.61
CA ILE A 427 6.72 6.59 4.32
C ILE A 427 5.18 6.52 4.40
N LEU A 428 4.66 5.88 5.45
CA LEU A 428 3.21 5.79 5.67
C LEU A 428 2.57 7.15 5.89
N ALA A 429 3.19 8.01 6.70
CA ALA A 429 2.69 9.35 6.99
C ALA A 429 2.64 10.21 5.73
N TYR A 430 3.66 10.14 4.89
CA TYR A 430 3.65 10.77 3.56
C TYR A 430 2.45 10.28 2.74
N GLU A 431 2.22 8.97 2.64
CA GLU A 431 1.12 8.43 1.84
C GLU A 431 -0.26 8.82 2.39
N ILE A 432 -0.44 8.78 3.72
CA ILE A 432 -1.68 9.21 4.39
C ILE A 432 -1.97 10.70 4.10
N LEU A 433 -0.95 11.56 4.17
CA LEU A 433 -1.12 13.01 4.00
C LEU A 433 -1.30 13.39 2.53
N THR A 434 -0.56 12.78 1.62
CA THR A 434 -0.62 13.11 0.19
C THR A 434 -1.75 12.39 -0.55
N GLY A 435 -2.16 11.22 -0.06
CA GLY A 435 -3.01 10.28 -0.78
C GLY A 435 -2.30 9.54 -1.92
N LYS A 436 -0.96 9.65 -2.01
CA LYS A 436 -0.16 9.11 -3.11
C LYS A 436 0.88 8.12 -2.59
N THR A 437 0.93 6.93 -3.17
CA THR A 437 1.98 5.94 -2.85
C THR A 437 3.36 6.51 -3.25
N PRO A 438 4.31 6.63 -2.31
CA PRO A 438 5.61 7.20 -2.60
C PRO A 438 6.45 6.27 -3.47
N ARG A 439 6.90 6.79 -4.61
CA ARG A 439 7.77 6.08 -5.57
C ARG A 439 9.24 6.19 -5.18
N VAL A 440 9.57 5.75 -3.97
CA VAL A 440 10.96 5.73 -3.47
C VAL A 440 11.79 4.63 -4.12
N LEU A 441 11.16 3.57 -4.62
CA LEU A 441 11.79 2.48 -5.37
C LEU A 441 10.96 2.16 -6.62
N GLU A 442 11.48 2.50 -7.79
CA GLU A 442 10.79 2.30 -9.08
C GLU A 442 11.40 1.19 -9.95
N ASP A 443 12.70 0.92 -9.81
CA ASP A 443 13.45 0.04 -10.71
C ASP A 443 14.12 -1.11 -9.93
N TYR A 444 13.55 -2.31 -10.05
CA TYR A 444 14.07 -3.52 -9.41
C TYR A 444 15.41 -3.98 -10.00
N HIS A 445 15.70 -3.66 -11.26
CA HIS A 445 16.98 -3.99 -11.87
C HIS A 445 18.09 -3.14 -11.28
N LYS A 446 17.82 -1.86 -11.01
CA LYS A 446 18.74 -1.01 -10.25
C LYS A 446 18.92 -1.49 -8.83
N LEU A 447 17.86 -1.96 -8.17
CA LEU A 447 17.98 -2.50 -6.80
C LEU A 447 18.97 -3.67 -6.71
N GLU A 448 19.01 -4.53 -7.74
CA GLU A 448 19.95 -5.65 -7.82
C GLU A 448 21.39 -5.23 -8.13
N GLN A 449 21.58 -4.19 -8.95
CA GLN A 449 22.91 -3.74 -9.39
C GLN A 449 23.54 -2.73 -8.43
N GLU A 450 22.74 -1.79 -7.94
CA GLU A 450 23.14 -0.60 -7.20
C GLU A 450 22.78 -0.70 -5.71
N GLY A 451 22.00 -1.71 -5.30
CA GLY A 451 21.61 -1.93 -3.90
C GLY A 451 20.74 -0.78 -3.36
N ASP A 452 21.07 -0.33 -2.16
CA ASP A 452 20.39 0.78 -1.48
C ASP A 452 20.40 2.11 -2.26
N SER A 453 21.30 2.31 -3.21
CA SER A 453 21.36 3.51 -4.05
C SER A 453 20.20 3.62 -5.05
N ALA A 454 19.47 2.54 -5.28
CA ALA A 454 18.26 2.55 -6.09
C ALA A 454 17.09 3.33 -5.44
N PHE A 455 17.18 3.61 -4.14
CA PHE A 455 16.16 4.34 -3.40
C PHE A 455 16.31 5.85 -3.57
N ARG A 456 15.21 6.50 -3.95
CA ARG A 456 15.12 7.96 -4.06
C ARG A 456 14.82 8.58 -2.70
N ASP A 457 15.39 9.77 -2.44
CA ASP A 457 14.98 10.59 -1.30
C ASP A 457 13.50 10.97 -1.46
N LEU A 458 12.72 10.83 -0.38
CA LEU A 458 11.33 11.23 -0.33
C LEU A 458 11.14 12.72 -0.69
N ARG A 459 12.10 13.58 -0.35
CA ARG A 459 12.11 15.01 -0.72
C ARG A 459 12.20 15.26 -2.22
N SER A 460 12.65 14.28 -3.00
CA SER A 460 12.70 14.36 -4.46
C SER A 460 11.35 14.04 -5.13
N LEU A 461 10.36 13.63 -4.33
CA LEU A 461 8.99 13.42 -4.78
C LEU A 461 8.17 14.72 -4.62
N GLU A 462 6.87 14.63 -4.87
CA GLU A 462 5.98 15.77 -4.71
C GLU A 462 5.84 16.18 -3.25
N GLU A 463 5.94 17.47 -2.95
CA GLU A 463 5.92 17.94 -1.57
C GLU A 463 4.57 17.66 -0.88
N ILE A 464 4.62 17.29 0.40
CA ILE A 464 3.41 17.02 1.19
C ILE A 464 2.49 18.24 1.19
N ARG A 465 3.03 19.44 1.42
CA ARG A 465 2.27 20.69 1.44
C ARG A 465 1.68 21.06 0.08
N SER A 466 2.31 20.65 -1.03
CA SER A 466 1.73 20.81 -2.37
C SER A 466 0.51 19.92 -2.59
N CYS A 467 0.48 18.74 -1.97
CA CYS A 467 -0.68 17.86 -1.98
C CYS A 467 -1.71 18.23 -0.91
N ARG A 468 -1.28 18.88 0.17
CA ARG A 468 -2.04 19.07 1.40
C ARG A 468 -1.64 20.38 2.09
N ASN A 469 -2.24 21.49 1.64
CA ASN A 469 -1.94 22.86 2.10
C ASN A 469 -2.17 23.07 3.60
N ASP A 470 -2.97 22.21 4.23
CA ASP A 470 -3.29 22.26 5.65
C ASP A 470 -2.22 21.54 6.51
N CYS A 471 -1.23 20.88 5.90
CA CYS A 471 -0.12 20.26 6.61
C CYS A 471 0.90 21.31 7.11
N PRO A 472 1.20 21.35 8.43
CA PRO A 472 2.28 22.16 8.96
C PRO A 472 3.65 21.78 8.41
N GLU A 473 4.52 22.77 8.21
CA GLU A 473 5.90 22.61 7.74
C GLU A 473 6.74 21.74 8.68
N ILE A 474 6.55 21.92 10.00
CA ILE A 474 7.24 21.11 11.02
C ILE A 474 6.93 19.62 10.89
N LEU A 475 5.69 19.26 10.54
CA LEU A 475 5.30 17.86 10.31
C LEU A 475 5.95 17.32 9.03
N GLN A 476 5.92 18.09 7.94
CA GLN A 476 6.58 17.72 6.69
C GLN A 476 8.08 17.46 6.89
N ASN A 477 8.78 18.40 7.54
CA ASN A 477 10.22 18.28 7.80
C ASN A 477 10.54 17.11 8.73
N THR A 478 9.66 16.83 9.71
CA THR A 478 9.79 15.65 10.58
C THR A 478 9.68 14.36 9.77
N ILE A 479 8.68 14.24 8.89
CA ILE A 479 8.50 13.08 8.01
C ILE A 479 9.73 12.87 7.12
N TYR A 480 10.23 13.93 6.48
CA TYR A 480 11.43 13.82 5.64
C TYR A 480 12.67 13.39 6.41
N ARG A 481 12.83 13.84 7.65
CA ARG A 481 13.95 13.40 8.50
C ARG A 481 13.79 11.95 8.96
N MET A 482 12.57 11.49 9.23
CA MET A 482 12.30 10.08 9.55
C MET A 482 12.66 9.14 8.39
N THR A 483 12.56 9.63 7.15
CA THR A 483 12.85 8.86 5.94
C THR A 483 14.24 9.11 5.34
N GLU A 484 15.18 9.68 6.11
CA GLU A 484 16.56 9.79 5.66
C GLU A 484 17.12 8.42 5.26
N HIS A 485 17.87 8.40 4.16
CA HIS A 485 18.44 7.17 3.60
C HIS A 485 19.35 6.49 4.63
N GLU A 486 20.30 7.23 5.20
CA GLU A 486 21.18 6.73 6.27
C GLU A 486 20.45 6.74 7.63
N PRO A 487 20.31 5.60 8.33
CA PRO A 487 19.60 5.53 9.61
C PRO A 487 20.12 6.48 10.69
N LYS A 488 21.42 6.83 10.65
CA LYS A 488 22.06 7.74 11.62
C LYS A 488 21.65 9.21 11.44
N LYS A 489 21.13 9.60 10.27
CA LYS A 489 20.65 10.96 9.99
C LYS A 489 19.19 11.19 10.43
N ARG A 490 18.48 10.11 10.75
CA ARG A 490 17.11 10.12 11.30
C ARG A 490 17.11 10.68 12.74
N TYR A 491 16.00 10.54 13.46
CA TYR A 491 15.98 10.86 14.89
C TYR A 491 16.69 9.78 15.69
N ALA A 492 17.21 10.14 16.86
CA ALA A 492 17.91 9.20 17.72
C ALA A 492 16.99 8.05 18.15
N THR A 493 15.71 8.36 18.40
CA THR A 493 14.66 7.39 18.69
C THR A 493 13.35 7.71 17.97
N LEU A 494 12.48 6.71 17.81
CA LEU A 494 11.11 6.89 17.34
C LEU A 494 10.30 7.79 18.28
N GLU A 495 10.57 7.72 19.58
CA GLU A 495 9.93 8.57 20.57
C GLU A 495 10.21 10.06 20.33
N ASP A 496 11.45 10.41 19.95
CA ASP A 496 11.82 11.80 19.64
C ASP A 496 11.05 12.34 18.43
N ALA A 497 10.88 11.52 17.39
CA ALA A 497 10.06 11.89 16.24
C ALA A 497 8.58 12.03 16.63
N LEU A 498 8.03 11.07 17.39
CA LEU A 498 6.63 11.09 17.82
C LEU A 498 6.31 12.24 18.76
N LYS A 499 7.22 12.66 19.64
CA LYS A 499 7.06 13.87 20.47
C LYS A 499 6.77 15.10 19.63
N ILE A 500 7.47 15.25 18.50
CA ILE A 500 7.22 16.36 17.57
C ILE A 500 5.83 16.20 16.95
N ILE A 501 5.53 15.02 16.38
CA ILE A 501 4.25 14.73 15.70
C ILE A 501 3.04 14.93 16.63
N ARG A 502 3.09 14.45 17.87
CA ARG A 502 2.01 14.60 18.88
C ARG A 502 1.76 16.06 19.25
N ASN A 503 2.82 16.88 19.27
CA ASN A 503 2.73 18.30 19.61
C ASN A 503 2.42 19.19 18.38
N VAL A 504 2.19 18.61 17.20
CA VAL A 504 1.71 19.36 16.04
C VAL A 504 0.27 19.78 16.27
N ASN A 505 0.07 20.98 16.83
CA ASN A 505 -1.23 21.61 16.85
C ASN A 505 -1.48 22.29 15.50
N PHE A 506 -2.46 21.75 14.75
CA PHE A 506 -2.83 22.22 13.43
C PHE A 506 -3.05 23.74 13.38
N TYR A 507 -4.03 24.25 14.15
CA TYR A 507 -4.39 25.66 14.13
C TYR A 507 -3.24 26.56 14.60
N LEU A 508 -2.55 26.17 15.69
CA LEU A 508 -1.43 26.96 16.21
C LEU A 508 -0.27 27.06 15.21
N ASN A 509 0.04 25.98 14.49
CA ASN A 509 1.09 26.02 13.48
C ASN A 509 0.65 26.82 12.25
N THR A 510 -0.61 26.68 11.82
CA THR A 510 -1.16 27.50 10.72
C THR A 510 -1.04 28.99 11.02
N VAL A 511 -1.38 29.45 12.24
CA VAL A 511 -1.25 30.87 12.60
C VAL A 511 0.20 31.30 12.77
N LYS A 512 1.08 30.47 13.36
CA LYS A 512 2.51 30.78 13.50
C LYS A 512 3.18 30.95 12.12
N GLU A 513 2.92 30.03 11.19
CA GLU A 513 3.46 30.12 9.83
C GLU A 513 2.89 31.32 9.05
N SER A 514 1.57 31.56 9.16
CA SER A 514 0.92 32.71 8.54
C SER A 514 1.47 34.02 9.06
N TYR A 515 1.66 34.13 10.37
CA TYR A 515 2.25 35.30 11.01
C TYR A 515 3.69 35.53 10.54
N ILE A 516 4.54 34.50 10.53
CA ILE A 516 5.92 34.59 10.01
C ILE A 516 5.95 35.08 8.57
N ARG A 517 5.05 34.60 7.70
CA ARG A 517 4.96 35.08 6.31
C ARG A 517 4.51 36.53 6.20
N CYS A 518 3.59 36.97 7.06
CA CYS A 518 3.18 38.37 7.13
C CYS A 518 4.36 39.29 7.50
N LEU A 519 5.29 38.80 8.34
CA LEU A 519 6.47 39.55 8.77
C LEU A 519 7.63 39.51 7.76
N ASN A 520 7.81 38.43 7.00
CA ASN A 520 8.99 38.19 6.13
C ASN A 520 9.05 38.98 4.80
N LYS A 521 8.20 39.99 4.57
CA LYS A 521 8.32 40.87 3.38
C LYS A 521 9.57 41.74 3.50
N LYS A 522 10.62 41.40 2.74
CA LYS A 522 11.94 42.07 2.66
C LYS A 522 11.93 43.59 2.41
N ASP A 523 10.78 44.19 2.08
CA ASP A 523 10.61 45.64 1.86
C ASP A 523 9.67 46.31 2.88
N SER A 524 9.26 45.63 3.96
CA SER A 524 8.25 46.22 4.85
C SER A 524 8.28 45.75 6.30
N ASP A 525 9.39 45.97 7.00
CA ASP A 525 9.37 46.05 8.48
C ASP A 525 8.34 47.11 8.99
N LYS A 526 7.76 47.88 8.05
CA LYS A 526 6.72 48.88 8.26
C LYS A 526 5.29 48.49 7.79
N SER A 527 4.97 47.40 7.07
CA SER A 527 3.60 47.25 6.51
C SER A 527 2.56 46.52 7.38
N PHE A 528 2.81 45.33 7.94
CA PHE A 528 1.77 44.55 8.63
C PHE A 528 1.15 45.30 9.82
N ILE A 529 2.00 45.82 10.70
CA ILE A 529 1.60 46.55 11.90
C ILE A 529 0.92 47.87 11.53
N GLN A 530 1.45 48.62 10.54
CA GLN A 530 0.82 49.85 10.07
C GLN A 530 -0.56 49.58 9.48
N ILE A 531 -0.69 48.60 8.58
CA ILE A 531 -1.97 48.21 7.98
C ILE A 531 -2.98 47.81 9.07
N PHE A 532 -2.55 47.07 10.09
CA PHE A 532 -3.41 46.73 11.22
C PHE A 532 -3.89 47.99 11.96
N TYR A 533 -2.97 48.85 12.40
CA TYR A 533 -3.32 50.02 13.21
C TYR A 533 -4.09 51.08 12.42
N ASP A 534 -3.78 51.28 11.14
CA ASP A 534 -4.52 52.18 10.25
C ASP A 534 -5.99 51.74 10.18
N LYS A 535 -6.23 50.45 9.90
CA LYS A 535 -7.59 49.88 9.88
C LYS A 535 -8.27 49.88 11.25
N PHE A 536 -7.51 49.62 12.31
CA PHE A 536 -8.05 49.53 13.67
C PHE A 536 -8.48 50.89 14.22
N ILE A 537 -7.71 51.94 13.98
CA ILE A 537 -7.98 53.31 14.44
C ILE A 537 -9.08 53.98 13.60
N GLU A 538 -9.25 53.61 12.33
CA GLU A 538 -10.26 54.18 11.45
C GLU A 538 -11.71 53.79 11.79
N LYS A 539 -11.93 52.73 12.58
CA LYS A 539 -13.28 52.32 13.03
C LYS A 539 -13.87 53.38 13.95
N GLU A 540 -15.08 53.89 13.65
CA GLU A 540 -15.71 55.01 14.36
C GLU A 540 -15.77 54.81 15.88
N ASP A 541 -16.12 53.59 16.33
CA ASP A 541 -16.22 53.25 17.75
C ASP A 541 -14.86 53.34 18.46
N VAL A 542 -13.78 52.90 17.80
CA VAL A 542 -12.40 52.96 18.31
C VAL A 542 -11.90 54.40 18.29
N LYS A 543 -12.11 55.10 17.18
CA LYS A 543 -11.70 56.50 16.98
C LYS A 543 -12.29 57.41 18.06
N ALA A 544 -13.57 57.24 18.42
CA ALA A 544 -14.25 58.02 19.45
C ALA A 544 -13.58 57.96 20.83
N GLN A 545 -12.97 56.83 21.20
CA GLN A 545 -12.26 56.66 22.48
C GLN A 545 -10.77 56.98 22.40
N PHE A 546 -10.16 56.87 21.22
CA PHE A 546 -8.75 57.20 20.99
C PHE A 546 -8.47 58.70 20.78
N ILE A 547 -9.49 59.53 20.50
CA ILE A 547 -9.37 61.00 20.38
C ILE A 547 -8.77 61.67 21.64
N GLY A 548 -8.85 61.02 22.82
CA GLY A 548 -8.22 61.50 24.06
C GLY A 548 -6.70 61.29 24.20
N PHE A 549 -6.07 60.51 23.32
CA PHE A 549 -4.61 60.25 23.33
C PHE A 549 -3.79 61.25 22.47
N ASN A 550 -4.43 62.36 22.10
CA ASN A 550 -3.88 63.64 21.62
C ASN A 550 -3.17 63.70 20.25
N GLU A 551 -3.73 64.58 19.42
CA GLU A 551 -3.27 65.11 18.13
C GLU A 551 -1.84 65.70 18.12
N ARG A 552 -1.14 65.81 19.26
CA ARG A 552 0.25 66.30 19.36
C ARG A 552 1.31 65.19 19.23
N GLU A 553 0.95 63.92 19.38
CA GLU A 553 1.88 62.78 19.40
C GLU A 553 1.99 62.02 18.06
N LEU A 554 1.33 62.53 17.00
CA LEU A 554 1.36 61.99 15.64
C LEU A 554 2.57 62.46 14.81
N ASN A 555 3.38 63.39 15.33
CA ASN A 555 4.45 64.06 14.57
C ASN A 555 5.84 63.39 14.66
N ASN A 556 6.00 62.27 15.38
CA ASN A 556 7.30 61.58 15.53
C ASN A 556 7.18 60.09 15.16
N GLN A 557 7.05 59.82 13.85
CA GLN A 557 6.59 58.54 13.31
C GLN A 557 7.56 57.37 13.54
N ASP A 558 8.88 57.55 13.44
CA ASP A 558 9.81 56.40 13.39
C ASP A 558 10.02 55.65 14.73
N LYS A 559 10.05 56.34 15.89
CA LYS A 559 10.25 55.67 17.20
C LYS A 559 8.99 55.05 17.79
N ARG A 560 7.80 55.59 17.48
CA ARG A 560 6.52 55.09 18.00
C ARG A 560 6.14 53.76 17.37
N TRP A 561 6.35 53.61 16.06
CA TRP A 561 6.06 52.36 15.38
C TRP A 561 6.90 51.20 15.89
N HIS A 562 8.14 51.44 16.35
CA HIS A 562 8.95 50.42 17.00
C HIS A 562 8.33 49.90 18.31
N ILE A 563 7.79 50.81 19.13
CA ILE A 563 7.11 50.43 20.39
C ILE A 563 5.78 49.72 20.11
N GLN A 564 4.98 50.24 19.17
CA GLN A 564 3.70 49.64 18.79
C GLN A 564 3.89 48.28 18.12
N TYR A 565 4.96 48.11 17.34
CA TYR A 565 5.40 46.83 16.79
C TYR A 565 5.66 45.83 17.90
N GLN A 566 6.52 46.20 18.86
CA GLN A 566 6.88 45.32 19.96
C GLN A 566 5.65 44.94 20.81
N GLN A 567 4.76 45.90 21.08
CA GLN A 567 3.53 45.65 21.84
C GLN A 567 2.55 44.71 21.14
N LEU A 568 2.34 44.88 19.83
CA LEU A 568 1.43 44.02 19.07
C LEU A 568 2.04 42.62 18.86
N GLU A 569 3.33 42.54 18.59
CA GLU A 569 4.06 41.27 18.49
C GLU A 569 3.99 40.48 19.82
N GLU A 570 4.33 41.13 20.93
CA GLU A 570 4.24 40.51 22.26
C GLU A 570 2.81 40.05 22.56
N ALA A 571 1.79 40.86 22.25
CA ALA A 571 0.39 40.48 22.46
C ALA A 571 -0.01 39.23 21.66
N ILE A 572 0.34 39.15 20.38
CA ILE A 572 0.03 38.00 19.52
C ILE A 572 0.76 36.75 20.02
N ILE A 573 2.05 36.85 20.34
CA ILE A 573 2.85 35.73 20.87
C ILE A 573 2.27 35.22 22.19
N LEU A 574 1.84 36.12 23.08
CA LEU A 574 1.23 35.73 24.36
C LEU A 574 -0.11 35.03 24.17
N LEU A 575 -0.94 35.44 23.21
CA LEU A 575 -2.19 34.75 22.89
C LEU A 575 -1.92 33.35 22.31
N PHE A 576 -0.91 33.21 21.46
CA PHE A 576 -0.47 31.91 20.94
C PHE A 576 0.03 30.99 22.06
N ALA A 577 0.87 31.51 22.96
CA ALA A 577 1.39 30.77 24.11
C ALA A 577 0.26 30.36 25.07
N TYR A 578 -0.73 31.22 25.28
CA TYR A 578 -1.89 30.92 26.11
C TYR A 578 -2.73 29.79 25.51
N TYR A 579 -2.98 29.82 24.20
CA TYR A 579 -3.66 28.74 23.50
C TYR A 579 -2.91 27.41 23.64
N GLU A 580 -1.59 27.42 23.41
CA GLU A 580 -0.72 26.25 23.56
C GLU A 580 -0.76 25.68 24.99
N GLN A 581 -0.77 26.53 26.00
CA GLN A 581 -0.89 26.12 27.40
C GLN A 581 -2.27 25.51 27.72
N LYS A 582 -3.36 26.13 27.23
CA LYS A 582 -4.75 25.65 27.44
C LYS A 582 -4.97 24.26 26.84
N GLN A 583 -4.35 23.94 25.71
CA GLN A 583 -4.46 22.63 25.07
C GLN A 583 -3.73 21.52 25.84
N ASN A 584 -2.70 21.87 26.61
CA ASN A 584 -1.86 20.92 27.33
C ASN A 584 -2.26 20.70 28.80
N LEU A 585 -3.30 21.39 29.30
CA LEU A 585 -3.76 21.31 30.70
C LEU A 585 -5.11 20.58 30.79
N PRO A 586 -5.27 19.59 31.69
CA PRO A 586 -6.58 18.99 31.97
C PRO A 586 -7.52 20.00 32.64
N GLU A 587 -8.82 19.96 32.28
CA GLU A 587 -9.87 20.90 32.71
C GLU A 587 -10.02 21.09 34.22
N GLN A 588 -9.44 20.21 35.05
CA GLN A 588 -9.55 20.25 36.51
C GLN A 588 -8.54 21.18 37.21
N ASN A 589 -7.57 21.76 36.50
CA ASN A 589 -6.60 22.72 37.05
C ASN A 589 -6.92 24.19 36.72
N GLU A 590 -8.20 24.56 36.60
CA GLU A 590 -8.61 25.96 36.35
C GLU A 590 -8.51 26.89 37.58
N GLN A 591 -7.98 26.41 38.71
CA GLN A 591 -7.83 27.20 39.93
C GLN A 591 -6.36 27.47 40.25
N GLU A 592 -6.07 28.77 40.39
CA GLU A 592 -4.89 29.39 41.00
C GLU A 592 -3.63 29.51 40.12
N GLU A 593 -3.54 30.59 39.31
CA GLU A 593 -2.38 31.50 39.26
C GLU A 593 -2.64 32.69 38.30
N PRO A 594 -2.12 33.90 38.59
CA PRO A 594 -2.26 35.04 37.69
C PRO A 594 -1.35 34.85 36.47
N ASN A 595 -1.88 34.26 35.40
CA ASN A 595 -1.19 34.24 34.10
C ASN A 595 -0.91 35.68 33.64
N ILE A 596 0.13 35.91 32.82
CA ILE A 596 0.48 37.24 32.27
C ILE A 596 -0.72 37.96 31.63
N LEU A 597 -1.67 37.20 31.08
CA LEU A 597 -2.94 37.73 30.59
C LEU A 597 -3.83 38.38 31.66
N SER A 598 -3.77 37.94 32.93
CA SER A 598 -4.50 38.60 34.03
C SER A 598 -3.95 40.00 34.33
N ARG A 599 -2.63 40.19 34.23
CA ARG A 599 -1.99 41.51 34.36
C ARG A 599 -2.35 42.41 33.18
N ILE A 600 -2.35 41.86 31.97
CA ILE A 600 -2.75 42.58 30.75
C ILE A 600 -4.24 42.95 30.82
N ALA A 601 -5.12 42.02 31.18
CA ALA A 601 -6.55 42.27 31.36
C ALA A 601 -6.82 43.35 32.42
N ASN A 602 -6.06 43.37 33.52
CA ASN A 602 -6.12 44.46 34.51
C ASN A 602 -5.74 45.81 33.91
N SER A 603 -4.63 45.88 33.17
CA SER A 603 -4.20 47.11 32.48
C SER A 603 -5.20 47.57 31.43
N HIS A 604 -5.96 46.65 30.84
CA HIS A 604 -6.98 46.91 29.82
C HIS A 604 -8.39 47.08 30.41
N SER A 605 -8.57 47.12 31.74
CA SER A 605 -9.88 47.18 32.41
C SER A 605 -10.80 48.34 32.00
N LYS A 606 -10.25 49.38 31.37
CA LYS A 606 -11.00 50.54 30.86
C LYS A 606 -11.40 50.44 29.39
N ILE A 607 -10.95 49.39 28.68
CA ILE A 607 -11.25 49.16 27.27
C ILE A 607 -12.58 48.40 27.16
N PRO A 608 -13.57 48.89 26.39
CA PRO A 608 -14.84 48.19 26.18
C PRO A 608 -14.67 46.78 25.63
N HIS A 609 -15.54 45.86 26.07
CA HIS A 609 -15.54 44.47 25.60
C HIS A 609 -15.68 44.32 24.08
N GLU A 610 -16.46 45.20 23.44
CA GLU A 610 -16.71 45.21 22.00
C GLU A 610 -15.44 45.51 21.17
N PHE A 611 -14.40 46.09 21.76
CA PHE A 611 -13.15 46.35 21.06
C PHE A 611 -12.29 45.10 20.88
N TYR A 612 -12.48 44.07 21.71
CA TYR A 612 -11.77 42.79 21.52
C TYR A 612 -12.24 42.08 20.25
N SER A 613 -13.53 42.11 19.94
CA SER A 613 -14.05 41.58 18.66
C SER A 613 -13.51 42.37 17.47
N THR A 614 -13.48 43.70 17.55
CA THR A 614 -12.93 44.57 16.50
C THR A 614 -11.43 44.36 16.32
N PHE A 615 -10.69 44.13 17.40
CA PHE A 615 -9.27 43.79 17.39
C PHE A 615 -9.04 42.49 16.62
N VAL A 616 -9.75 41.42 17.00
CA VAL A 616 -9.62 40.10 16.37
C VAL A 616 -9.98 40.17 14.88
N SER A 617 -11.12 40.79 14.53
CA SER A 617 -11.55 40.88 13.13
C SER A 617 -10.55 41.66 12.28
N ASN A 618 -10.04 42.79 12.77
CA ASN A 618 -9.08 43.60 12.02
C ASN A 618 -7.70 42.93 11.91
N LEU A 619 -7.29 42.18 12.94
CA LEU A 619 -6.04 41.40 12.90
C LEU A 619 -6.13 40.32 11.84
N ILE A 620 -7.22 39.56 11.81
CA ILE A 620 -7.48 38.54 10.80
C ILE A 620 -7.57 39.15 9.40
N GLU A 621 -8.28 40.27 9.25
CA GLU A 621 -8.37 40.96 7.96
C GLU A 621 -7.01 41.47 7.47
N THR A 622 -6.16 41.94 8.39
CA THR A 622 -4.79 42.33 8.08
C THR A 622 -4.00 41.13 7.59
N VAL A 623 -4.02 40.00 8.32
CA VAL A 623 -3.37 38.74 7.94
C VAL A 623 -3.77 38.31 6.53
N LYS A 624 -5.08 38.30 6.24
CA LYS A 624 -5.59 37.93 4.90
C LYS A 624 -5.00 38.77 3.78
N ASN A 625 -4.75 40.05 4.04
CA ASN A 625 -4.25 41.00 3.05
C ASN A 625 -2.72 41.03 2.95
N THR A 626 -2.01 40.48 3.94
CA THR A 626 -0.54 40.55 4.02
C THR A 626 0.13 39.21 3.82
N ASP A 627 -0.52 38.11 4.19
CA ASP A 627 -0.02 36.75 3.97
C ASP A 627 0.04 36.47 2.47
N PRO A 628 1.23 36.30 1.88
CA PRO A 628 1.38 36.08 0.44
C PRO A 628 0.59 34.88 -0.08
N GLU A 629 0.41 33.83 0.73
CA GLU A 629 -0.35 32.64 0.33
C GLU A 629 -1.86 32.91 0.28
N CYS A 630 -2.38 33.81 1.11
CA CYS A 630 -3.77 34.28 1.00
C CYS A 630 -3.93 35.17 -0.24
N THR A 631 -2.99 36.09 -0.50
CA THR A 631 -3.09 37.05 -1.61
C THR A 631 -2.87 36.44 -3.00
N LYS A 632 -2.03 35.40 -3.13
CA LYS A 632 -1.77 34.72 -4.40
C LYS A 632 -3.01 33.97 -4.92
N GLU A 633 -3.86 33.46 -4.03
CA GLU A 633 -5.06 32.71 -4.41
C GLU A 633 -6.28 33.61 -4.67
N SER A 634 -6.33 34.81 -4.09
CA SER A 634 -7.43 35.78 -4.30
C SER A 634 -7.54 36.29 -5.75
N GLU A 635 -6.46 36.24 -6.53
CA GLU A 635 -6.50 36.55 -7.98
C GLU A 635 -7.24 35.48 -8.81
N LYS A 636 -7.55 34.31 -8.23
CA LYS A 636 -8.26 33.20 -8.91
C LYS A 636 -9.65 32.90 -8.35
N ASN A 637 -10.00 33.37 -7.14
CA ASN A 637 -11.35 33.40 -6.55
C ASN A 637 -11.32 34.06 -5.15
N GLU A 638 -12.25 34.95 -4.83
CA GLU A 638 -12.32 35.69 -3.54
C GLU A 638 -12.58 34.80 -2.29
N ASN A 639 -12.82 33.49 -2.47
CA ASN A 639 -13.10 32.52 -1.41
C ASN A 639 -12.23 31.26 -1.56
N SER A 640 -10.92 31.41 -1.44
CA SER A 640 -9.99 30.28 -1.54
C SER A 640 -10.02 29.37 -0.30
N SER A 641 -9.76 28.07 -0.50
CA SER A 641 -9.72 27.08 0.59
C SER A 641 -8.68 27.42 1.66
N TYR A 642 -7.57 28.07 1.27
CA TYR A 642 -6.50 28.44 2.20
C TYR A 642 -6.84 29.68 3.02
N THR A 643 -7.40 30.72 2.39
CA THR A 643 -7.80 31.95 3.09
C THR A 643 -8.84 31.65 4.17
N LYS A 644 -9.77 30.74 3.89
CA LYS A 644 -10.75 30.25 4.86
C LYS A 644 -10.07 29.51 6.02
N LEU A 645 -9.14 28.60 5.71
CA LEU A 645 -8.36 27.87 6.72
C LEU A 645 -7.60 28.80 7.67
N VAL A 646 -6.88 29.79 7.12
CA VAL A 646 -6.12 30.76 7.92
C VAL A 646 -7.06 31.57 8.81
N THR A 647 -8.20 32.02 8.26
CA THR A 647 -9.23 32.74 9.05
C THR A 647 -9.69 31.90 10.23
N GLU A 648 -10.14 30.66 9.98
CA GLU A 648 -10.58 29.74 11.03
C GLU A 648 -9.47 29.49 12.07
N ALA A 649 -8.22 29.29 11.62
CA ALA A 649 -7.11 29.05 12.53
C ALA A 649 -6.81 30.23 13.46
N TRP A 650 -6.84 31.46 12.94
CA TRP A 650 -6.63 32.67 13.75
C TRP A 650 -7.77 32.89 14.74
N GLU A 651 -9.03 32.65 14.36
CA GLU A 651 -10.17 32.71 15.27
C GLU A 651 -10.02 31.66 16.40
N GLU A 652 -9.74 30.42 16.03
CA GLU A 652 -9.57 29.30 16.96
C GLU A 652 -8.46 29.56 17.99
N VAL A 653 -7.29 30.04 17.53
CA VAL A 653 -6.12 30.23 18.41
C VAL A 653 -6.28 31.46 19.31
N LEU A 654 -6.84 32.55 18.81
CA LEU A 654 -6.99 33.78 19.63
C LEU A 654 -8.12 33.67 20.65
N ARG A 655 -9.20 32.93 20.33
CA ARG A 655 -10.43 32.89 21.11
C ARG A 655 -10.24 32.61 22.61
N PRO A 656 -9.50 31.58 23.05
CA PRO A 656 -9.36 31.31 24.49
C PRO A 656 -8.73 32.46 25.27
N GLY A 657 -7.73 33.14 24.69
CA GLY A 657 -7.08 34.29 25.33
C GLY A 657 -8.00 35.52 25.37
N ILE A 658 -8.76 35.75 24.29
CA ILE A 658 -9.74 36.84 24.21
C ILE A 658 -10.89 36.64 25.21
N GLU A 659 -11.48 35.44 25.25
CA GLU A 659 -12.54 35.09 26.20
C GLU A 659 -12.07 35.20 27.65
N TYR A 660 -10.81 34.79 27.93
CA TYR A 660 -10.22 34.96 29.25
C TYR A 660 -10.15 36.45 29.65
N MET A 661 -9.65 37.31 28.76
CA MET A 661 -9.57 38.75 29.02
C MET A 661 -10.95 39.37 29.24
N GLN A 662 -11.94 38.98 28.44
CA GLN A 662 -13.33 39.44 28.59
C GLN A 662 -13.94 38.98 29.94
N LYS A 663 -13.83 37.69 30.28
CA LYS A 663 -14.35 37.16 31.55
C LYS A 663 -13.67 37.78 32.77
N TYR A 664 -12.39 38.14 32.66
CA TYR A 664 -11.63 38.75 33.75
C TYR A 664 -12.12 40.17 34.07
N GLN A 665 -12.49 40.98 33.07
CA GLN A 665 -13.01 42.32 33.31
C GLN A 665 -14.42 42.29 33.93
N GLY A 666 -15.30 41.37 33.50
CA GLY A 666 -16.68 41.27 34.02
C GLY A 666 -16.81 40.71 35.45
N LYS A 667 -15.70 40.25 36.07
CA LYS A 667 -15.65 39.79 37.48
C LYS A 667 -15.31 40.91 38.47
N LYS A 668 -14.94 42.10 37.99
CA LYS A 668 -14.73 43.32 38.79
C LYS A 668 -15.87 44.29 38.53
#